data_AF-A0A2N2XR24-F1
#
_entry.id   AF-A0A2N2XR24-F1
#
_cell.length_a   1.000
_cell.length_b   1.000
_cell.length_c   1.000
_cell.angle_alpha   90.00
_cell.angle_beta   90.00
_cell.angle_gamma   90.00
#
_symmetry.space_group_name_H-M   'P 1'
#
loop_
_entity.id
_entity.type
_entity.pdbx_description
1 polymer ?
#
loop_
_entity_poly.entity_id
_entity_poly.type
_entity_poly.pdbx_seq_one_letter_code
_entity_poly.pdbx_strand_id
1 'polypeptide(L)'
;MFKSNSIFNNRVFSHFRFPVFFIGIFTGLYLVSLYVNHAVNVLGSFDDRMLGIMTLENLNASFRITLFYRSIFILTATFLLINSLLNYLIEKKKTLEYFLIPAGYTSLLGIFSLLLTITTIGGLPIAQLSAFVLLSLFALCIFFWASGKTLPTLPSQKLFIGAGFLSLMIFVVANYFVSRLSPEASLLMPLTFSGIFLIISLLLLFNIKDEKTFEKWVYILSPSAYLPLIICISAELAMILNQREMPFAGSLIFFTFFIILLLGWMGYRFWQLKKKQTESLVKNIYRFIPVFLIGIIAYVMWEPYRNQSQEMFEMANPSNAMMRIFSFKELPLFGFLNSHLLSEIITGFLYFVLNGYDGSLAYLNYNFLQYLFVGLIVYHFIRHMSGSYLIAIVFSLFIPFTEQLGGESFAYSLLMVFCFMKLIQGQNFRTWLLFWIVFAILGIFRPDMALATIIATAGVALSLPGFIKQVQWKKALVSLATVAVPILLLTFSIVQIQDIPLGRNLHQALLYFTANQAHGSINVITEMNRISVSQYMIIPVLLLVLLAYIIHRRKTIISENPWLYTGMIFMLFFYFINFQRGLLRHGFNEGHDSFLSSFSFLILALSPYVLWKTEKQKSGLLFLLFSFLFVWIIGYPEPKESKSIFDVFTTTPIEKFHVSAGLPRIERVKTDSSGFFNDIITFKSFAKNHLTKEQTFFDLSNSPMLYYYTQKNIPSYFNQGIQNVVTDRLQQYLLEDLANYDIPFCIASNVPKNWFDATDDVPNTLRYFRIAEYFFQRYHPWAIVGGHAVWLRNDVDFPLDQFAQDTISTQTQIYKIRYLPYVWAKFEKDSPVTILRTFNEKEMNIHQSNYSVFFDSTVISPNGNYIDFTINGNGNGEQNYILDFGKDWEIYGQFEFVVKNNPELENYRVRISTMYRWFDKKVNFARIRPQNQSPTGLEVKSISILKAN
;
A
#
# COMPACT_ATOMS: atom_id res chain seq x y z
N MET A 1 16.51 -31.46 20.66
CA MET A 1 15.40 -30.79 21.39
C MET A 1 14.00 -31.25 20.99
N PHE A 2 13.82 -32.08 19.95
CA PHE A 2 12.51 -32.67 19.62
C PHE A 2 12.57 -34.21 19.63
N LYS A 3 12.40 -34.82 20.81
CA LYS A 3 11.91 -36.20 20.94
C LYS A 3 10.46 -36.10 21.37
N SER A 4 9.52 -36.42 20.48
CA SER A 4 8.08 -36.34 20.76
C SER A 4 7.54 -37.67 21.28
N ASN A 5 6.88 -37.63 22.45
CA ASN A 5 5.89 -38.63 22.81
C ASN A 5 4.72 -38.60 21.80
N SER A 6 4.28 -39.79 21.37
CA SER A 6 3.53 -40.08 20.14
C SER A 6 2.01 -40.08 20.29
N ILE A 7 1.42 -39.27 21.17
CA ILE A 7 -0.01 -39.44 21.51
C ILE A 7 -0.98 -38.70 20.55
N PHE A 8 -0.48 -37.80 19.68
CA PHE A 8 -1.25 -37.26 18.55
C PHE A 8 -0.63 -37.69 17.21
N ASN A 9 -0.85 -38.94 16.81
CA ASN A 9 -0.75 -39.32 15.40
C ASN A 9 -1.93 -38.64 14.67
N ASN A 10 -1.68 -37.45 14.11
CA ASN A 10 -2.62 -36.70 13.26
C ASN A 10 -3.02 -37.55 12.03
N ARG A 11 -4.02 -38.43 12.19
CA ARG A 11 -4.61 -39.21 11.07
C ARG A 11 -5.24 -38.32 9.99
N VAL A 12 -5.72 -37.13 10.36
CA VAL A 12 -6.30 -36.12 9.44
C VAL A 12 -5.30 -35.62 8.40
N PHE A 13 -4.00 -35.61 8.72
CA PHE A 13 -2.94 -35.09 7.86
C PHE A 13 -1.90 -36.16 7.51
N SER A 14 -2.15 -37.46 7.67
CA SER A 14 -1.07 -38.45 7.54
C SER A 14 -0.76 -38.85 6.09
N HIS A 15 -1.67 -38.69 5.12
CA HIS A 15 -1.44 -39.11 3.72
C HIS A 15 -2.16 -38.21 2.71
N PHE A 16 -1.45 -37.28 2.05
CA PHE A 16 -1.96 -36.66 0.82
C PHE A 16 -1.72 -37.61 -0.36
N ARG A 17 -2.69 -38.51 -0.62
CA ARG A 17 -2.66 -39.40 -1.77
C ARG A 17 -3.13 -38.65 -3.02
N PHE A 18 -2.46 -38.86 -4.15
CA PHE A 18 -2.70 -38.17 -5.41
C PHE A 18 -4.20 -38.06 -5.78
N PRO A 19 -5.00 -39.14 -5.84
CA PRO A 19 -6.40 -39.00 -6.27
C PRO A 19 -7.27 -38.26 -5.26
N VAL A 20 -7.04 -38.51 -3.97
CA VAL A 20 -7.84 -37.93 -2.88
C VAL A 20 -7.67 -36.41 -2.83
N PHE A 21 -6.45 -35.94 -3.05
CA PHE A 21 -6.11 -34.53 -3.03
C PHE A 21 -6.90 -33.73 -4.08
N PHE A 22 -6.89 -34.18 -5.34
CA PHE A 22 -7.58 -33.47 -6.42
C PHE A 22 -9.10 -33.55 -6.31
N ILE A 23 -9.64 -34.68 -5.84
CA ILE A 23 -11.09 -34.79 -5.56
C ILE A 23 -11.50 -33.76 -4.51
N GLY A 24 -10.76 -33.67 -3.40
CA GLY A 24 -11.07 -32.71 -2.33
C GLY A 24 -11.03 -31.25 -2.78
N ILE A 25 -10.04 -30.88 -3.61
CA ILE A 25 -9.94 -29.52 -4.17
C ILE A 25 -11.08 -29.24 -5.14
N PHE A 26 -11.34 -30.15 -6.09
CA PHE A 26 -12.39 -29.97 -7.08
C PHE A 26 -13.76 -29.79 -6.41
N THR A 27 -14.11 -30.65 -5.45
CA THR A 27 -15.36 -30.52 -4.69
C THR A 27 -15.42 -29.21 -3.93
N GLY A 28 -14.33 -28.79 -3.28
CA GLY A 28 -14.27 -27.51 -2.59
C GLY A 28 -14.48 -26.31 -3.52
N LEU A 29 -13.82 -26.28 -4.68
CA LEU A 29 -13.96 -25.22 -5.69
C LEU A 29 -15.39 -25.19 -6.27
N TYR A 30 -15.98 -26.36 -6.51
CA TYR A 30 -17.37 -26.46 -6.98
C TYR A 30 -18.38 -25.94 -5.94
N LEU A 31 -18.21 -26.25 -4.66
CA LEU A 31 -19.07 -25.69 -3.61
C LEU A 31 -18.89 -24.19 -3.44
N VAL A 32 -17.66 -23.69 -3.58
CA VAL A 32 -17.40 -22.24 -3.60
C VAL A 32 -18.09 -21.58 -4.79
N SER A 33 -18.04 -22.16 -6.00
CA SER A 33 -18.70 -21.58 -7.16
C SER A 33 -20.23 -21.53 -6.99
N LEU A 34 -20.84 -22.59 -6.42
CA LEU A 34 -22.25 -22.57 -6.04
C LEU A 34 -22.55 -21.48 -5.00
N TYR A 35 -21.70 -21.34 -3.97
CA TYR A 35 -21.87 -20.30 -2.94
C TYR A 35 -21.81 -18.89 -3.53
N VAL A 36 -20.82 -18.61 -4.38
CA VAL A 36 -20.63 -17.31 -5.04
C VAL A 36 -21.79 -16.99 -5.99
N ASN A 37 -22.30 -17.97 -6.74
CA ASN A 37 -23.41 -17.78 -7.67
C ASN A 37 -24.75 -17.42 -6.99
N HIS A 38 -24.90 -17.71 -5.69
CA HIS A 38 -26.08 -17.34 -4.88
C HIS A 38 -25.83 -16.13 -3.97
N ALA A 39 -24.64 -15.53 -4.02
CA ALA A 39 -24.24 -14.43 -3.16
C ALA A 39 -24.83 -13.10 -3.68
N VAL A 40 -25.73 -12.48 -2.90
CA VAL A 40 -26.31 -11.17 -3.24
C VAL A 40 -25.57 -10.06 -2.49
N ASN A 41 -24.91 -9.17 -3.22
CA ASN A 41 -24.22 -8.01 -2.65
C ASN A 41 -25.18 -6.82 -2.58
N VAL A 42 -25.93 -6.70 -1.48
CA VAL A 42 -26.79 -5.54 -1.21
C VAL A 42 -26.39 -4.92 0.12
N LEU A 43 -26.45 -3.59 0.19
CA LEU A 43 -26.21 -2.84 1.42
C LEU A 43 -27.18 -3.29 2.52
N GLY A 44 -26.61 -3.80 3.63
CA GLY A 44 -27.38 -4.34 4.76
C GLY A 44 -27.58 -3.35 5.90
N SER A 45 -26.69 -2.36 6.03
CA SER A 45 -26.76 -1.27 7.01
C SER A 45 -26.20 0.02 6.40
N PHE A 46 -26.59 1.16 6.96
CA PHE A 46 -26.08 2.47 6.59
C PHE A 46 -25.48 3.17 7.82
N ASP A 47 -24.57 2.45 8.47
CA ASP A 47 -23.98 2.85 9.75
C ASP A 47 -23.16 4.14 9.60
N ASP A 48 -23.36 5.06 10.55
CA ASP A 48 -22.68 6.37 10.64
C ASP A 48 -22.70 7.17 9.32
N ARG A 49 -23.73 6.94 8.49
CA ARG A 49 -24.00 7.59 7.21
C ARG A 49 -22.79 7.68 6.27
N MET A 50 -22.00 6.61 6.19
CA MET A 50 -20.81 6.56 5.35
C MET A 50 -21.15 6.67 3.85
N LEU A 51 -20.82 7.81 3.25
CA LEU A 51 -21.06 8.08 1.84
C LEU A 51 -19.82 7.76 1.01
N GLY A 52 -19.95 6.76 0.14
CA GLY A 52 -19.00 6.42 -0.90
C GLY A 52 -19.75 5.87 -2.10
N ILE A 53 -19.05 5.61 -3.20
CA ILE A 53 -19.69 5.16 -4.44
C ILE A 53 -20.45 3.83 -4.25
N MET A 54 -19.94 2.93 -3.39
CA MET A 54 -20.63 1.68 -3.05
C MET A 54 -21.99 1.93 -2.38
N THR A 55 -22.10 2.96 -1.53
CA THR A 55 -23.37 3.35 -0.91
C THR A 55 -24.35 3.87 -1.96
N LEU A 56 -23.88 4.70 -2.90
CA LEU A 56 -24.70 5.21 -4.01
C LEU A 56 -25.20 4.08 -4.92
N GLU A 57 -24.47 2.98 -5.03
CA GLU A 57 -24.90 1.77 -5.75
C GLU A 57 -25.71 0.78 -4.91
N ASN A 58 -26.00 1.08 -3.64
CA ASN A 58 -26.65 0.16 -2.71
C ASN A 58 -25.91 -1.19 -2.58
N LEU A 59 -24.56 -1.15 -2.63
CA LEU A 59 -23.65 -2.28 -2.49
C LEU A 59 -22.91 -2.24 -1.14
N ASN A 60 -22.60 -3.41 -0.58
CA ASN A 60 -21.85 -3.54 0.66
C ASN A 60 -20.37 -3.82 0.37
N ALA A 61 -19.47 -2.91 0.72
CA ALA A 61 -18.03 -3.10 0.52
C ALA A 61 -17.47 -4.28 1.33
N SER A 62 -17.89 -4.40 2.59
CA SER A 62 -17.48 -5.48 3.51
C SER A 62 -17.99 -6.86 3.09
N PHE A 63 -19.02 -6.94 2.23
CA PHE A 63 -19.51 -8.20 1.69
C PHE A 63 -18.45 -8.92 0.86
N ARG A 64 -17.62 -8.21 0.08
CA ARG A 64 -16.55 -8.83 -0.72
C ARG A 64 -15.50 -9.51 0.14
N ILE A 65 -15.09 -8.83 1.21
CA ILE A 65 -14.15 -9.35 2.21
C ILE A 65 -14.74 -10.61 2.86
N THR A 66 -16.00 -10.53 3.28
CA THR A 66 -16.72 -11.65 3.88
C THR A 66 -16.87 -12.83 2.92
N LEU A 67 -17.23 -12.56 1.66
CA LEU A 67 -17.37 -13.54 0.59
C LEU A 67 -16.05 -14.28 0.34
N PHE A 68 -14.93 -13.56 0.28
CA PHE A 68 -13.59 -14.14 0.14
C PHE A 68 -13.24 -15.07 1.31
N TYR A 69 -13.34 -14.59 2.55
CA TYR A 69 -12.98 -15.42 3.72
C TYR A 69 -13.91 -16.62 3.90
N ARG A 70 -15.21 -16.48 3.62
CA ARG A 70 -16.15 -17.61 3.61
C ARG A 70 -15.81 -18.60 2.49
N SER A 71 -15.40 -18.13 1.31
CA SER A 71 -14.97 -19.00 0.21
C SER A 71 -13.71 -19.80 0.56
N ILE A 72 -12.70 -19.15 1.16
CA ILE A 72 -11.51 -19.85 1.67
C ILE A 72 -11.90 -20.87 2.74
N PHE A 73 -12.79 -20.51 3.65
CA PHE A 73 -13.25 -21.41 4.70
C PHE A 73 -13.98 -22.63 4.13
N ILE A 74 -14.94 -22.43 3.22
CA ILE A 74 -15.67 -23.51 2.54
C ILE A 74 -14.70 -24.41 1.78
N LEU A 75 -13.77 -23.85 1.01
CA LEU A 75 -12.74 -24.60 0.27
C LEU A 75 -11.89 -25.43 1.23
N THR A 76 -11.38 -24.82 2.30
CA THR A 76 -10.49 -25.49 3.26
C THR A 76 -11.24 -26.58 4.04
N ALA A 77 -12.42 -26.28 4.57
CA ALA A 77 -13.23 -27.22 5.34
C ALA A 77 -13.65 -28.42 4.48
N THR A 78 -14.11 -28.17 3.25
CA THR A 78 -14.49 -29.22 2.31
C THR A 78 -13.28 -30.07 1.92
N PHE A 79 -12.16 -29.44 1.55
CA PHE A 79 -10.94 -30.15 1.23
C PHE A 79 -10.49 -31.07 2.37
N LEU A 80 -10.44 -30.55 3.61
CA LEU A 80 -10.03 -31.32 4.78
C LEU A 80 -11.03 -32.46 5.07
N LEU A 81 -12.34 -32.21 4.97
CA LEU A 81 -13.38 -33.21 5.20
C LEU A 81 -13.30 -34.35 4.18
N ILE A 82 -13.30 -34.03 2.89
CA ILE A 82 -13.24 -35.01 1.79
C ILE A 82 -11.92 -35.77 1.83
N ASN A 83 -10.80 -35.08 2.02
CA ASN A 83 -9.50 -35.72 2.10
C ASN A 83 -9.40 -36.66 3.32
N SER A 84 -9.96 -36.28 4.47
CA SER A 84 -9.98 -37.15 5.67
C SER A 84 -10.88 -38.37 5.47
N LEU A 85 -12.08 -38.16 4.93
CA LEU A 85 -13.07 -39.22 4.67
C LEU A 85 -12.51 -40.26 3.70
N LEU A 86 -12.00 -39.82 2.54
CA LEU A 86 -11.47 -40.73 1.52
C LEU A 86 -10.23 -41.49 2.02
N ASN A 87 -9.32 -40.82 2.73
CA ASN A 87 -8.18 -41.52 3.33
C ASN A 87 -8.60 -42.56 4.37
N TYR A 88 -9.57 -42.23 5.23
CA TYR A 88 -10.14 -43.19 6.18
C TYR A 88 -10.75 -44.40 5.48
N LEU A 89 -11.50 -44.19 4.39
CA LEU A 89 -12.10 -45.27 3.60
C LEU A 89 -11.03 -46.13 2.91
N ILE A 90 -9.96 -45.53 2.36
CA ILE A 90 -8.84 -46.28 1.76
C ILE A 90 -8.08 -47.10 2.82
N GLU A 91 -7.88 -46.57 4.03
CA GLU A 91 -7.27 -47.32 5.13
C GLU A 91 -8.13 -48.53 5.51
N LYS A 92 -9.46 -48.42 5.45
CA LYS A 92 -10.40 -49.53 5.71
C LYS A 92 -10.48 -50.52 4.55
N LYS A 93 -10.36 -50.07 3.30
CA LYS A 93 -10.43 -50.89 2.09
C LYS A 93 -9.39 -50.42 1.08
N LYS A 94 -8.19 -51.03 1.10
CA LYS A 94 -7.09 -50.66 0.19
C LYS A 94 -7.47 -50.74 -1.30
N THR A 95 -8.38 -51.64 -1.68
CA THR A 95 -8.88 -51.77 -3.06
C THR A 95 -9.56 -50.49 -3.57
N LEU A 96 -10.12 -49.66 -2.68
CA LEU A 96 -10.76 -48.39 -3.03
C LEU A 96 -9.79 -47.40 -3.68
N GLU A 97 -8.50 -47.47 -3.36
CA GLU A 97 -7.47 -46.59 -3.92
C GLU A 97 -7.40 -46.70 -5.45
N TYR A 98 -7.45 -47.92 -5.99
CA TYR A 98 -7.43 -48.17 -7.43
C TYR A 98 -8.66 -47.59 -8.15
N PHE A 99 -9.83 -47.62 -7.49
CA PHE A 99 -11.06 -47.01 -8.03
C PHE A 99 -11.06 -45.48 -7.97
N LEU A 100 -10.31 -44.88 -7.05
CA LEU A 100 -10.22 -43.42 -6.90
C LEU A 100 -9.23 -42.78 -7.86
N ILE A 101 -8.28 -43.52 -8.43
CA ILE A 101 -7.30 -42.99 -9.39
C ILE A 101 -7.98 -42.31 -10.59
N PRO A 102 -8.92 -42.96 -11.32
CA PRO A 102 -9.64 -42.31 -12.41
C PRO A 102 -10.39 -41.05 -11.95
N ALA A 103 -11.09 -41.12 -10.82
CA ALA A 103 -11.80 -39.97 -10.26
C ALA A 103 -10.86 -38.81 -9.89
N GLY A 104 -9.65 -39.10 -9.44
CA GLY A 104 -8.58 -38.12 -9.21
C GLY A 104 -8.15 -37.40 -10.48
N TYR A 105 -7.93 -38.14 -11.57
CA TYR A 105 -7.61 -37.56 -12.88
C TYR A 105 -8.78 -36.76 -13.46
N THR A 106 -10.02 -37.25 -13.35
CA THR A 106 -11.22 -36.51 -13.76
C THR A 106 -11.38 -35.23 -12.94
N SER A 107 -11.11 -35.27 -11.63
CA SER A 107 -11.15 -34.08 -10.77
C SER A 107 -10.07 -33.08 -11.15
N LEU A 108 -8.87 -33.54 -11.51
CA LEU A 108 -7.80 -32.68 -12.04
C LEU A 108 -8.23 -32.02 -13.35
N LEU A 109 -8.81 -32.77 -14.28
CA LEU A 109 -9.38 -32.23 -15.53
C LEU A 109 -10.51 -31.25 -15.24
N GLY A 110 -11.36 -31.51 -14.24
CA GLY A 110 -12.41 -30.61 -13.79
C GLY A 110 -11.87 -29.31 -13.22
N ILE A 111 -10.79 -29.35 -12.42
CA ILE A 111 -10.08 -28.16 -11.94
C ILE A 111 -9.55 -27.36 -13.14
N PHE A 112 -8.87 -28.02 -14.08
CA PHE A 112 -8.39 -27.36 -15.29
C PHE A 112 -9.53 -26.77 -16.12
N SER A 113 -10.67 -27.46 -16.23
CA SER A 113 -11.86 -26.97 -16.93
C SER A 113 -12.47 -25.76 -16.23
N LEU A 114 -12.56 -25.74 -14.91
CA LEU A 114 -13.04 -24.58 -14.13
C LEU A 114 -12.12 -23.38 -14.34
N LEU A 115 -10.80 -23.59 -14.23
CA LEU A 115 -9.80 -22.56 -14.50
C LEU A 115 -9.91 -22.07 -15.95
N LEU A 116 -10.07 -22.98 -16.91
CA LEU A 116 -10.28 -22.68 -18.33
C LEU A 116 -11.51 -21.81 -18.52
N THR A 117 -12.69 -22.19 -18.02
CA THR A 117 -13.93 -21.43 -18.15
C THR A 117 -13.78 -20.01 -17.61
N ILE A 118 -13.16 -19.85 -16.44
CA ILE A 118 -12.88 -18.55 -15.83
C ILE A 118 -11.94 -17.73 -16.73
N THR A 119 -10.90 -18.35 -17.30
CA THR A 119 -9.93 -17.67 -18.16
C THR A 119 -10.43 -17.39 -19.58
N THR A 120 -11.37 -18.17 -20.12
CA THR A 120 -12.00 -17.96 -21.44
C THR A 120 -13.05 -16.85 -21.39
N ILE A 121 -13.72 -16.64 -20.25
CA ILE A 121 -14.55 -15.44 -20.01
C ILE A 121 -13.67 -14.17 -20.03
N GLY A 122 -12.40 -14.28 -19.66
CA GLY A 122 -11.38 -13.22 -19.75
C GLY A 122 -10.66 -13.12 -21.11
N GLY A 123 -11.22 -13.68 -22.19
CA GLY A 123 -10.77 -13.44 -23.56
C GLY A 123 -9.58 -14.26 -24.08
N LEU A 124 -9.16 -15.34 -23.41
CA LEU A 124 -8.10 -16.20 -23.97
C LEU A 124 -8.64 -17.10 -25.11
N PRO A 125 -8.04 -17.04 -26.32
CA PRO A 125 -8.30 -18.04 -27.35
C PRO A 125 -7.78 -19.40 -26.87
N ILE A 126 -8.63 -20.42 -26.96
CA ILE A 126 -8.34 -21.83 -26.58
C ILE A 126 -7.01 -22.35 -27.15
N ALA A 127 -6.59 -21.83 -28.32
CA ALA A 127 -5.34 -22.17 -28.99
C ALA A 127 -4.05 -21.70 -28.27
N GLN A 128 -4.10 -20.64 -27.46
CA GLN A 128 -2.93 -20.15 -26.72
C GLN A 128 -2.70 -20.93 -25.42
N LEU A 129 -3.76 -21.46 -24.81
CA LEU A 129 -3.66 -22.25 -23.58
C LEU A 129 -3.14 -23.66 -23.85
N SER A 130 -3.50 -24.27 -24.98
CA SER A 130 -2.95 -25.54 -25.44
C SER A 130 -1.44 -25.41 -25.77
N ALA A 131 -1.01 -24.29 -26.33
CA ALA A 131 0.41 -23.99 -26.56
C ALA A 131 1.19 -23.86 -25.25
N PHE A 132 0.64 -23.23 -24.20
CA PHE A 132 1.31 -23.09 -22.90
C PHE A 132 1.43 -24.42 -22.14
N VAL A 133 0.40 -25.27 -22.18
CA VAL A 133 0.44 -26.62 -21.60
C VAL A 133 1.42 -27.50 -22.38
N LEU A 134 1.45 -27.41 -23.72
CA LEU A 134 2.42 -28.12 -24.55
C LEU A 134 3.86 -27.62 -24.33
N LEU A 135 4.10 -26.31 -24.19
CA LEU A 135 5.41 -25.74 -23.87
C LEU A 135 5.88 -26.11 -22.46
N SER A 136 4.97 -26.17 -21.49
CA SER A 136 5.28 -26.58 -20.11
C SER A 136 5.60 -28.07 -20.03
N LEU A 137 4.85 -28.92 -20.75
CA LEU A 137 5.14 -30.34 -20.92
C LEU A 137 6.45 -30.56 -21.70
N PHE A 138 6.73 -29.76 -22.73
CA PHE A 138 7.98 -29.80 -23.49
C PHE A 138 9.19 -29.34 -22.66
N ALA A 139 9.05 -28.29 -21.86
CA ALA A 139 10.07 -27.82 -20.91
C ALA A 139 10.32 -28.83 -19.78
N LEU A 140 9.28 -29.51 -19.28
CA LEU A 140 9.41 -30.63 -18.35
C LEU A 140 10.13 -31.82 -19.00
N CYS A 141 9.83 -32.14 -20.27
CA CYS A 141 10.53 -33.17 -21.03
C CYS A 141 12.01 -32.82 -21.26
N ILE A 142 12.35 -31.56 -21.58
CA ILE A 142 13.73 -31.08 -21.70
C ILE A 142 14.45 -31.09 -20.34
N PHE A 143 13.76 -30.72 -19.26
CA PHE A 143 14.31 -30.75 -17.90
C PHE A 143 14.61 -32.19 -17.45
N PHE A 144 13.71 -33.13 -17.71
CA PHE A 144 13.94 -34.56 -17.44
C PHE A 144 15.04 -35.15 -18.33
N TRP A 145 15.14 -34.73 -19.60
CA TRP A 145 16.21 -35.14 -20.51
C TRP A 145 17.59 -34.57 -20.12
N ALA A 146 17.67 -33.30 -19.73
CA ALA A 146 18.90 -32.63 -19.26
C ALA A 146 19.36 -33.12 -17.88
N SER A 147 18.43 -33.60 -17.04
CA SER A 147 18.74 -34.20 -15.73
C SER A 147 19.35 -35.61 -15.80
N GLY A 148 19.46 -36.18 -17.01
CA GLY A 148 20.00 -37.51 -17.27
C GLY A 148 21.51 -37.60 -17.56
N LYS A 149 22.30 -36.51 -17.51
CA LYS A 149 23.76 -36.59 -17.65
C LYS A 149 24.50 -35.74 -16.62
N THR A 150 25.38 -36.44 -15.92
CA THR A 150 26.40 -36.01 -14.96
C THR A 150 27.20 -34.80 -15.45
N LEU A 151 27.26 -33.76 -14.61
CA LEU A 151 28.28 -32.72 -14.74
C LEU A 151 29.19 -32.76 -13.49
N PRO A 152 30.52 -32.82 -13.68
CA PRO A 152 31.46 -33.07 -12.59
C PRO A 152 31.64 -31.84 -11.71
N THR A 153 31.93 -32.12 -10.44
CA THR A 153 32.37 -31.20 -9.41
C THR A 153 33.60 -30.40 -9.85
N LEU A 154 33.47 -29.08 -9.96
CA LEU A 154 34.58 -28.15 -10.18
C LEU A 154 34.89 -27.37 -8.89
N PRO A 155 36.15 -27.33 -8.41
CA PRO A 155 36.55 -26.65 -7.16
C PRO A 155 36.62 -25.11 -7.19
N SER A 156 35.95 -24.41 -8.11
CA SER A 156 36.21 -22.98 -8.41
C SER A 156 35.19 -21.97 -7.88
N GLN A 157 34.14 -22.38 -7.15
CA GLN A 157 33.07 -21.48 -6.71
C GLN A 157 33.56 -20.34 -5.78
N LYS A 158 34.59 -20.58 -4.95
CA LYS A 158 35.16 -19.56 -4.07
C LYS A 158 36.01 -18.52 -4.83
N LEU A 159 36.69 -18.95 -5.89
CA LEU A 159 37.49 -18.08 -6.77
C LEU A 159 36.60 -17.21 -7.67
N PHE A 160 35.49 -17.76 -8.17
CA PHE A 160 34.54 -17.02 -9.01
C PHE A 160 33.79 -15.92 -8.24
N ILE A 161 33.37 -16.21 -7.00
CA ILE A 161 32.72 -15.23 -6.11
C ILE A 161 33.72 -14.13 -5.69
N GLY A 162 34.97 -14.51 -5.41
CA GLY A 162 36.02 -13.55 -5.06
C GLY A 162 36.42 -12.64 -6.24
N ALA A 163 36.57 -13.20 -7.45
CA ALA A 163 36.88 -12.45 -8.67
C ALA A 163 35.71 -11.54 -9.11
N GLY A 164 34.47 -12.02 -9.01
CA GLY A 164 33.27 -11.23 -9.32
C GLY A 164 33.01 -10.08 -8.34
N PHE A 165 33.29 -10.29 -7.05
CA PHE A 165 33.19 -9.22 -6.05
C PHE A 165 34.30 -8.16 -6.25
N LEU A 166 35.52 -8.60 -6.58
CA LEU A 166 36.66 -7.72 -6.81
C LEU A 166 36.57 -6.95 -8.14
N SER A 167 36.01 -7.55 -9.20
CA SER A 167 35.73 -6.87 -10.47
C SER A 167 34.65 -5.81 -10.32
N LEU A 168 33.59 -6.07 -9.54
CA LEU A 168 32.54 -5.08 -9.21
C LEU A 168 33.14 -3.88 -8.47
N MET A 169 34.02 -4.13 -7.49
CA MET A 169 34.66 -3.08 -6.68
C MET A 169 35.54 -2.16 -7.51
N ILE A 170 36.24 -2.69 -8.52
CA ILE A 170 37.18 -1.94 -9.36
C ILE A 170 36.47 -1.25 -10.52
N PHE A 171 35.36 -1.80 -11.00
CA PHE A 171 34.43 -1.10 -11.88
C PHE A 171 33.94 0.23 -11.25
N VAL A 172 33.65 0.23 -9.93
CA VAL A 172 33.28 1.46 -9.20
C VAL A 172 34.44 2.47 -9.12
N VAL A 173 35.65 1.99 -8.81
CA VAL A 173 36.86 2.85 -8.70
C VAL A 173 37.27 3.44 -10.04
N ALA A 174 37.22 2.65 -11.12
CA ALA A 174 37.59 3.08 -12.46
C ALA A 174 36.61 4.13 -13.03
N ASN A 175 35.30 3.96 -12.81
CA ASN A 175 34.30 4.96 -13.20
C ASN A 175 34.47 6.30 -12.45
N TYR A 176 34.97 6.28 -11.21
CA TYR A 176 35.23 7.49 -10.41
C TYR A 176 36.41 8.32 -10.93
N PHE A 177 37.47 7.69 -11.45
CA PHE A 177 38.65 8.42 -11.95
C PHE A 177 38.51 8.87 -13.41
N VAL A 178 37.73 8.17 -14.23
CA VAL A 178 37.69 8.39 -15.70
C VAL A 178 36.60 9.35 -16.16
N SER A 179 35.47 9.43 -15.45
CA SER A 179 34.39 10.40 -15.71
C SER A 179 34.84 11.86 -15.66
N ARG A 180 36.00 12.14 -15.04
CA ARG A 180 36.65 13.46 -15.04
C ARG A 180 37.43 13.80 -16.33
N LEU A 181 37.72 12.84 -17.20
CA LEU A 181 38.60 13.05 -18.37
C LEU A 181 37.83 13.28 -19.69
N SER A 182 36.68 12.62 -19.92
CA SER A 182 35.67 13.04 -20.91
C SER A 182 34.36 12.22 -20.80
N PRO A 183 33.17 12.80 -21.09
CA PRO A 183 31.89 12.07 -21.10
C PRO A 183 31.83 10.93 -22.13
N GLU A 184 32.58 11.05 -23.23
CA GLU A 184 32.60 10.10 -24.36
C GLU A 184 33.46 8.85 -24.07
N ALA A 185 34.34 8.89 -23.05
CA ALA A 185 35.16 7.76 -22.62
C ALA A 185 34.43 6.76 -21.71
N SER A 186 33.18 7.06 -21.31
CA SER A 186 32.41 6.37 -20.28
C SER A 186 32.09 4.90 -20.56
N LEU A 187 32.11 4.44 -21.82
CA LEU A 187 31.81 3.04 -22.17
C LEU A 187 33.06 2.20 -22.47
N LEU A 188 34.05 2.78 -23.15
CA LEU A 188 35.28 2.07 -23.56
C LEU A 188 36.26 1.85 -22.39
N MET A 189 36.28 2.78 -21.42
CA MET A 189 37.20 2.71 -20.28
C MET A 189 36.80 1.70 -19.19
N PRO A 190 35.53 1.55 -18.78
CA PRO A 190 35.14 0.46 -17.90
C PRO A 190 35.38 -0.91 -18.53
N LEU A 191 35.21 -1.06 -19.85
CA LEU A 191 35.59 -2.27 -20.59
C LEU A 191 37.11 -2.51 -20.60
N THR A 192 37.93 -1.46 -20.75
CA THR A 192 39.39 -1.58 -20.66
C THR A 192 39.90 -1.75 -19.24
N PHE A 193 39.29 -1.17 -18.20
CA PHE A 193 39.67 -1.38 -16.80
C PHE A 193 39.15 -2.72 -16.26
N SER A 194 37.95 -3.15 -16.65
CA SER A 194 37.46 -4.51 -16.41
C SER A 194 38.29 -5.52 -17.17
N GLY A 195 38.76 -5.18 -18.38
CA GLY A 195 39.70 -5.98 -19.18
C GLY A 195 41.09 -6.03 -18.57
N ILE A 196 41.67 -4.90 -18.16
CA ILE A 196 42.97 -4.81 -17.46
C ILE A 196 42.90 -5.49 -16.11
N PHE A 197 41.79 -5.42 -15.40
CA PHE A 197 41.62 -6.10 -14.12
C PHE A 197 41.25 -7.56 -14.26
N LEU A 198 40.51 -7.97 -15.29
CA LEU A 198 40.36 -9.36 -15.68
C LEU A 198 41.74 -9.90 -16.08
N ILE A 199 42.57 -9.13 -16.79
CA ILE A 199 43.96 -9.46 -17.12
C ILE A 199 44.82 -9.49 -15.85
N ILE A 200 44.70 -8.56 -14.89
CA ILE A 200 45.45 -8.59 -13.61
C ILE A 200 44.95 -9.72 -12.71
N SER A 201 43.65 -10.02 -12.70
CA SER A 201 43.05 -11.13 -11.96
C SER A 201 43.39 -12.46 -12.59
N LEU A 202 43.46 -12.54 -13.93
CA LEU A 202 43.96 -13.67 -14.69
C LEU A 202 45.48 -13.81 -14.46
N LEU A 203 46.27 -12.74 -14.52
CA LEU A 203 47.71 -12.73 -14.23
C LEU A 203 47.99 -13.09 -12.76
N LEU A 204 47.16 -12.66 -11.81
CA LEU A 204 47.19 -13.08 -10.42
C LEU A 204 46.71 -14.52 -10.27
N LEU A 205 45.68 -14.99 -10.97
CA LEU A 205 45.25 -16.39 -11.03
C LEU A 205 46.34 -17.30 -11.63
N PHE A 206 47.09 -16.80 -12.61
CA PHE A 206 48.16 -17.52 -13.30
C PHE A 206 49.51 -17.44 -12.55
N ASN A 207 49.75 -16.44 -11.68
CA ASN A 207 50.92 -16.36 -10.80
C ASN A 207 50.67 -16.80 -9.34
N ILE A 208 49.43 -16.88 -8.87
CA ILE A 208 49.08 -17.39 -7.54
C ILE A 208 48.92 -18.91 -7.65
N LYS A 209 50.03 -19.63 -7.42
CA LYS A 209 50.02 -21.10 -7.32
C LYS A 209 49.34 -21.63 -6.05
N ASP A 210 48.98 -20.75 -5.10
CA ASP A 210 48.48 -21.12 -3.76
C ASP A 210 47.19 -20.36 -3.39
N GLU A 211 46.09 -21.09 -3.19
CA GLU A 211 44.78 -20.61 -2.73
C GLU A 211 44.91 -19.65 -1.52
N LYS A 212 45.86 -19.89 -0.61
CA LYS A 212 46.09 -19.05 0.58
C LYS A 212 46.54 -17.63 0.25
N THR A 213 47.26 -17.43 -0.85
CA THR A 213 47.71 -16.08 -1.24
C THR A 213 46.54 -15.25 -1.76
N PHE A 214 45.63 -15.88 -2.51
CA PHE A 214 44.37 -15.26 -2.90
C PHE A 214 43.50 -14.92 -1.68
N GLU A 215 43.37 -15.84 -0.72
CA GLU A 215 42.62 -15.59 0.52
C GLU A 215 43.14 -14.36 1.30
N LYS A 216 44.47 -14.20 1.38
CA LYS A 216 45.13 -13.05 2.02
C LYS A 216 44.79 -11.74 1.33
N TRP A 217 44.85 -11.68 0.00
CA TRP A 217 44.53 -10.46 -0.74
C TRP A 217 43.07 -10.07 -0.58
N VAL A 218 42.14 -11.01 -0.69
CA VAL A 218 40.73 -10.71 -0.45
C VAL A 218 40.48 -10.27 0.99
N TYR A 219 41.20 -10.82 1.98
CA TYR A 219 41.11 -10.33 3.37
C TYR A 219 41.54 -8.86 3.50
N ILE A 220 42.67 -8.49 2.88
CA ILE A 220 43.20 -7.12 2.87
C ILE A 220 42.23 -6.18 2.15
N LEU A 221 41.70 -6.60 1.00
CA LEU A 221 40.90 -5.75 0.12
C LEU A 221 39.43 -5.65 0.55
N SER A 222 38.90 -6.62 1.28
CA SER A 222 37.47 -6.63 1.69
C SER A 222 36.90 -5.34 2.32
N PRO A 223 37.66 -4.50 3.06
CA PRO A 223 37.21 -3.15 3.43
C PRO A 223 36.71 -2.29 2.27
N SER A 224 37.22 -2.48 1.04
CA SER A 224 36.79 -1.71 -0.13
C SER A 224 35.30 -1.80 -0.41
N ALA A 225 34.60 -2.79 0.15
CA ALA A 225 33.14 -2.91 0.17
C ALA A 225 32.42 -1.63 0.63
N TYR A 226 33.08 -0.80 1.45
CA TYR A 226 32.55 0.48 1.92
C TYR A 226 32.57 1.59 0.86
N LEU A 227 33.29 1.42 -0.26
CA LEU A 227 33.53 2.51 -1.21
C LEU A 227 32.23 3.14 -1.77
N PRO A 228 31.22 2.38 -2.26
CA PRO A 228 29.98 2.99 -2.75
C PRO A 228 29.25 3.80 -1.66
N LEU A 229 29.29 3.32 -0.41
CA LEU A 229 28.70 4.02 0.73
C LEU A 229 29.48 5.29 1.10
N ILE A 230 30.81 5.23 1.07
CA ILE A 230 31.69 6.38 1.34
C ILE A 230 31.41 7.52 0.36
N ILE A 231 31.18 7.22 -0.93
CA ILE A 231 30.85 8.23 -1.94
C ILE A 231 29.56 8.97 -1.55
N CYS A 232 28.50 8.23 -1.23
CA CYS A 232 27.20 8.79 -0.82
C CYS A 232 27.32 9.61 0.47
N ILE A 233 27.96 9.07 1.52
CA ILE A 233 28.16 9.77 2.80
C ILE A 233 28.98 11.05 2.61
N SER A 234 30.01 11.02 1.77
CA SER A 234 30.85 12.19 1.50
C SER A 234 30.06 13.31 0.81
N ALA A 235 29.20 12.95 -0.14
CA ALA A 235 28.32 13.89 -0.82
C ALA A 235 27.27 14.48 0.14
N GLU A 236 26.61 13.63 0.94
CA GLU A 236 25.57 14.07 1.88
C GLU A 236 26.15 14.91 3.02
N LEU A 237 27.34 14.61 3.55
CA LEU A 237 27.99 15.48 4.56
C LEU A 237 28.29 16.88 4.00
N ALA A 238 28.76 16.97 2.76
CA ALA A 238 28.95 18.25 2.08
C ALA A 238 27.61 18.98 1.88
N MET A 239 26.54 18.27 1.51
CA MET A 239 25.20 18.84 1.41
C MET A 239 24.67 19.33 2.75
N ILE A 240 24.81 18.56 3.84
CA ILE A 240 24.37 18.96 5.18
C ILE A 240 25.08 20.26 5.60
N LEU A 241 26.40 20.34 5.42
CA LEU A 241 27.14 21.56 5.73
C LEU A 241 26.70 22.73 4.83
N ASN A 242 26.44 22.49 3.55
CA ASN A 242 25.92 23.51 2.65
C ASN A 242 24.51 24.00 3.07
N GLN A 243 23.61 23.11 3.48
CA GLN A 243 22.28 23.49 3.98
C GLN A 243 22.33 24.26 5.30
N ARG A 244 23.37 24.02 6.11
CA ARG A 244 23.66 24.77 7.33
C ARG A 244 24.46 26.06 7.10
N GLU A 245 24.62 26.47 5.84
CA GLU A 245 25.36 27.68 5.45
C GLU A 245 26.84 27.66 5.89
N MET A 246 27.43 26.46 5.98
CA MET A 246 28.84 26.22 6.29
C MET A 246 29.60 25.55 5.11
N PRO A 247 29.63 26.13 3.89
CA PRO A 247 30.11 25.44 2.69
C PRO A 247 31.64 25.35 2.57
N PHE A 248 32.38 25.28 3.68
CA PHE A 248 33.86 25.28 3.64
C PHE A 248 34.45 23.98 3.08
N ALA A 249 33.70 22.87 3.08
CA ALA A 249 34.17 21.57 2.61
C ALA A 249 33.25 20.96 1.55
N GLY A 250 33.82 20.70 0.36
CA GLY A 250 33.15 19.96 -0.71
C GLY A 250 33.23 18.44 -0.52
N SER A 251 32.46 17.69 -1.29
CA SER A 251 32.37 16.22 -1.15
C SER A 251 33.71 15.51 -1.36
N LEU A 252 34.63 16.11 -2.12
CA LEU A 252 35.99 15.58 -2.34
C LEU A 252 36.85 15.55 -1.07
N ILE A 253 36.68 16.52 -0.15
CA ILE A 253 37.44 16.56 1.11
C ILE A 253 37.04 15.39 2.00
N PHE A 254 35.73 15.21 2.20
CA PHE A 254 35.19 14.08 2.96
C PHE A 254 35.56 12.74 2.32
N PHE A 255 35.45 12.64 1.00
CA PHE A 255 35.84 11.43 0.28
C PHE A 255 37.32 11.10 0.50
N THR A 256 38.21 12.09 0.37
CA THR A 256 39.65 11.92 0.60
C THR A 256 39.95 11.47 2.02
N PHE A 257 39.32 12.10 3.01
CA PHE A 257 39.41 11.72 4.41
C PHE A 257 39.01 10.25 4.65
N PHE A 258 37.85 9.82 4.14
CA PHE A 258 37.40 8.43 4.28
C PHE A 258 38.25 7.43 3.51
N ILE A 259 38.79 7.80 2.34
CA ILE A 259 39.74 6.95 1.60
C ILE A 259 41.04 6.75 2.40
N ILE A 260 41.58 7.79 3.04
CA ILE A 260 42.76 7.65 3.89
C ILE A 260 42.47 6.69 5.05
N LEU A 261 41.32 6.81 5.70
CA LEU A 261 40.90 5.87 6.76
C LEU A 261 40.76 4.43 6.23
N LEU A 262 40.19 4.27 5.03
CA LEU A 262 40.01 2.98 4.38
C LEU A 262 41.36 2.33 4.05
N LEU A 263 42.29 3.07 3.46
CA LEU A 263 43.65 2.62 3.17
C LEU A 263 44.41 2.28 4.46
N GLY A 264 44.25 3.08 5.51
CA GLY A 264 44.79 2.79 6.84
C GLY A 264 44.25 1.47 7.40
N TRP A 265 42.95 1.19 7.23
CA TRP A 265 42.35 -0.09 7.64
C TRP A 265 42.88 -1.28 6.83
N MET A 266 43.04 -1.11 5.51
CA MET A 266 43.65 -2.14 4.64
C MET A 266 45.11 -2.40 5.03
N GLY A 267 45.89 -1.35 5.31
CA GLY A 267 47.27 -1.44 5.80
C GLY A 267 47.35 -2.15 7.16
N TYR A 268 46.45 -1.84 8.08
CA TYR A 268 46.32 -2.53 9.37
C TYR A 268 46.02 -4.02 9.19
N ARG A 269 45.13 -4.39 8.27
CA ARG A 269 44.83 -5.79 7.95
C ARG A 269 46.03 -6.51 7.33
N PHE A 270 46.75 -5.86 6.41
CA PHE A 270 47.99 -6.37 5.85
C PHE A 270 49.03 -6.65 6.95
N TRP A 271 49.16 -5.76 7.94
CA TRP A 271 50.03 -5.97 9.09
C TRP A 271 49.56 -7.11 10.00
N GLN A 272 48.25 -7.24 10.25
CA GLN A 272 47.70 -8.36 11.04
C GLN A 272 47.96 -9.72 10.39
N LEU A 273 47.94 -9.81 9.06
CA LEU A 273 48.26 -11.05 8.34
C LEU A 273 49.67 -11.55 8.62
N LYS A 274 50.60 -10.66 8.99
CA LYS A 274 51.96 -11.05 9.41
C LYS A 274 51.99 -11.68 10.80
N LYS A 275 50.94 -11.48 11.63
CA LYS A 275 50.91 -11.85 13.06
C LYS A 275 49.94 -12.96 13.43
N LYS A 276 48.92 -13.28 12.61
CA LYS A 276 47.91 -14.31 12.90
C LYS A 276 47.58 -15.15 11.68
N GLN A 277 47.17 -16.41 11.91
CA GLN A 277 46.46 -17.20 10.91
C GLN A 277 45.15 -16.49 10.54
N THR A 278 44.90 -16.39 9.24
CA THR A 278 43.72 -15.76 8.66
C THR A 278 42.43 -16.42 9.14
N GLU A 279 41.43 -15.61 9.51
CA GLU A 279 40.04 -16.10 9.48
C GLU A 279 39.72 -16.63 8.07
N SER A 280 38.84 -17.62 7.96
CA SER A 280 38.51 -18.18 6.64
C SER A 280 38.02 -17.09 5.69
N LEU A 281 38.55 -17.08 4.46
CA LEU A 281 38.21 -16.14 3.38
C LEU A 281 36.70 -15.92 3.28
N VAL A 282 35.97 -17.03 3.28
CA VAL A 282 34.52 -17.12 3.16
C VAL A 282 33.82 -16.32 4.27
N LYS A 283 34.22 -16.50 5.53
CA LYS A 283 33.63 -15.79 6.68
C LYS A 283 33.90 -14.29 6.60
N ASN A 284 35.08 -13.90 6.11
CA ASN A 284 35.44 -12.49 5.98
C ASN A 284 34.62 -11.81 4.87
N ILE A 285 34.57 -12.35 3.64
CA ILE A 285 33.76 -11.78 2.53
C ILE A 285 32.30 -11.58 2.97
N TYR A 286 31.72 -12.58 3.63
CA TYR A 286 30.32 -12.55 4.04
C TYR A 286 29.96 -11.48 5.06
N ARG A 287 30.93 -10.95 5.83
CA ARG A 287 30.69 -9.80 6.71
C ARG A 287 30.57 -8.49 5.95
N PHE A 288 31.16 -8.39 4.77
CA PHE A 288 31.20 -7.16 3.98
C PHE A 288 30.10 -7.08 2.92
N ILE A 289 29.48 -8.21 2.53
CA ILE A 289 28.37 -8.20 1.56
C ILE A 289 27.23 -7.26 1.96
N PRO A 290 26.72 -7.25 3.22
CA PRO A 290 25.64 -6.34 3.58
C PRO A 290 26.01 -4.87 3.41
N VAL A 291 27.23 -4.49 3.80
CA VAL A 291 27.72 -3.11 3.66
C VAL A 291 27.86 -2.73 2.19
N PHE A 292 28.40 -3.64 1.38
CA PHE A 292 28.52 -3.43 -0.05
C PHE A 292 27.16 -3.24 -0.71
N LEU A 293 26.18 -4.09 -0.36
CA LEU A 293 24.82 -3.99 -0.85
C LEU A 293 24.18 -2.66 -0.46
N ILE A 294 24.25 -2.26 0.81
CA ILE A 294 23.76 -0.93 1.27
C ILE A 294 24.46 0.18 0.50
N GLY A 295 25.78 0.07 0.29
CA GLY A 295 26.54 1.05 -0.46
C GLY A 295 26.05 1.19 -1.91
N ILE A 296 25.77 0.07 -2.59
CA ILE A 296 25.21 0.10 -3.95
C ILE A 296 23.81 0.70 -3.93
N ILE A 297 22.93 0.27 -3.02
CA ILE A 297 21.55 0.80 -2.95
C ILE A 297 21.59 2.30 -2.65
N ALA A 298 22.45 2.74 -1.72
CA ALA A 298 22.65 4.16 -1.43
C ALA A 298 23.18 4.92 -2.65
N TYR A 299 24.12 4.34 -3.40
CA TYR A 299 24.64 4.93 -4.62
C TYR A 299 23.54 5.09 -5.69
N VAL A 300 22.71 4.06 -5.87
CA VAL A 300 21.62 4.09 -6.84
C VAL A 300 20.54 5.11 -6.44
N MET A 301 20.05 5.00 -5.20
CA MET A 301 18.83 5.67 -4.75
C MET A 301 19.06 7.08 -4.19
N TRP A 302 20.29 7.44 -3.80
CA TRP A 302 20.57 8.79 -3.31
C TRP A 302 20.54 9.80 -4.46
N GLU A 303 19.88 10.92 -4.20
CA GLU A 303 19.76 12.04 -5.14
C GLU A 303 20.14 13.35 -4.44
N PRO A 304 20.97 14.20 -5.09
CA PRO A 304 21.32 15.51 -4.55
C PRO A 304 20.14 16.50 -4.61
N TYR A 305 19.31 16.38 -5.65
CA TYR A 305 18.17 17.23 -5.95
C TYR A 305 17.00 16.40 -6.48
N ARG A 306 15.78 16.88 -6.26
CA ARG A 306 14.54 16.32 -6.81
C ARG A 306 13.73 17.37 -7.55
N ASN A 307 12.90 16.94 -8.50
CA ASN A 307 11.91 17.81 -9.08
C ASN A 307 10.76 18.00 -8.08
N GLN A 308 10.20 19.21 -8.06
CA GLN A 308 9.05 19.52 -7.24
C GLN A 308 7.84 18.68 -7.71
N SER A 309 7.19 17.99 -6.77
CA SER A 309 5.99 17.20 -7.08
C SER A 309 4.82 18.12 -7.42
N GLN A 310 4.01 17.71 -8.40
CA GLN A 310 2.72 18.36 -8.75
C GLN A 310 1.53 17.71 -8.03
N GLU A 311 1.77 16.60 -7.32
CA GLU A 311 0.73 15.88 -6.61
C GLU A 311 0.33 16.66 -5.34
N MET A 312 -0.97 16.97 -5.21
CA MET A 312 -1.52 17.88 -4.18
C MET A 312 -2.21 17.16 -3.01
N PHE A 313 -2.40 15.84 -3.11
CA PHE A 313 -3.25 15.08 -2.20
C PHE A 313 -2.45 14.05 -1.39
N GLU A 314 -1.81 13.07 -2.02
CA GLU A 314 -1.00 12.05 -1.34
C GLU A 314 0.27 12.64 -0.71
N MET A 315 0.95 13.56 -1.40
CA MET A 315 2.13 14.24 -0.89
C MET A 315 1.85 15.10 0.34
N ALA A 316 0.58 15.44 0.60
CA ALA A 316 0.18 16.17 1.78
C ALA A 316 0.40 15.36 3.06
N ASN A 317 0.23 14.03 3.04
CA ASN A 317 0.43 13.21 4.23
C ASN A 317 1.81 13.42 4.88
N PRO A 318 2.94 13.18 4.17
CA PRO A 318 4.27 13.40 4.73
C PRO A 318 4.59 14.90 4.88
N SER A 319 4.19 15.76 3.93
CA SER A 319 4.58 17.17 3.95
C SER A 319 3.91 17.93 5.10
N ASN A 320 2.60 17.75 5.27
CA ASN A 320 1.86 18.32 6.39
C ASN A 320 2.36 17.76 7.72
N ALA A 321 2.73 16.48 7.80
CA ALA A 321 3.34 15.93 9.02
C ALA A 321 4.64 16.67 9.39
N MET A 322 5.52 16.93 8.42
CA MET A 322 6.76 17.66 8.66
C MET A 322 6.47 19.08 9.13
N MET A 323 5.57 19.80 8.45
CA MET A 323 5.18 21.15 8.86
C MET A 323 4.59 21.17 10.28
N ARG A 324 3.69 20.25 10.61
CA ARG A 324 3.09 20.15 11.95
C ARG A 324 4.14 19.90 13.04
N ILE A 325 5.12 19.05 12.78
CA ILE A 325 6.22 18.78 13.72
C ILE A 325 7.13 20.00 13.90
N PHE A 326 7.59 20.62 12.82
CA PHE A 326 8.63 21.66 12.90
C PHE A 326 8.08 23.08 13.06
N SER A 327 6.99 23.43 12.38
CA SER A 327 6.36 24.76 12.45
C SER A 327 5.39 24.89 13.62
N PHE A 328 4.59 23.85 13.89
CA PHE A 328 3.51 23.88 14.89
C PHE A 328 3.83 23.11 16.18
N LYS A 329 4.97 22.39 16.23
CA LYS A 329 5.44 21.62 17.40
C LYS A 329 4.45 20.54 17.85
N GLU A 330 3.67 20.01 16.93
CA GLU A 330 2.71 18.95 17.22
C GLU A 330 3.37 17.57 17.15
N LEU A 331 2.92 16.66 18.02
CA LEU A 331 3.43 15.30 18.08
C LEU A 331 2.60 14.36 17.19
N PRO A 332 3.24 13.54 16.33
CA PRO A 332 2.54 12.57 15.51
C PRO A 332 1.83 11.53 16.39
N LEU A 333 0.72 10.99 15.91
CA LEU A 333 -0.21 10.07 16.60
C LEU A 333 -1.03 10.69 17.75
N PHE A 334 -0.54 11.76 18.37
CA PHE A 334 -1.21 12.39 19.50
C PHE A 334 -1.94 13.67 19.08
N GLY A 335 -1.21 14.63 18.50
CA GLY A 335 -1.77 15.88 17.98
C GLY A 335 -2.37 15.72 16.58
N PHE A 336 -1.84 14.76 15.79
CA PHE A 336 -2.33 14.50 14.44
C PHE A 336 -2.11 13.07 13.97
N LEU A 337 -2.89 12.66 12.96
CA LEU A 337 -2.77 11.38 12.28
C LEU A 337 -2.35 11.56 10.82
N ASN A 338 -1.27 10.86 10.45
CA ASN A 338 -0.88 10.58 9.07
C ASN A 338 -1.36 9.16 8.71
N SER A 339 -1.94 8.97 7.52
CA SER A 339 -2.53 7.70 7.05
C SER A 339 -1.55 6.50 7.07
N HIS A 340 -0.24 6.76 6.95
CA HIS A 340 0.85 5.79 6.99
C HIS A 340 1.79 5.95 8.20
N LEU A 341 1.36 6.70 9.22
CA LEU A 341 2.04 6.91 10.50
C LEU A 341 3.55 7.24 10.35
N LEU A 342 4.42 6.59 11.14
CA LEU A 342 5.84 6.94 11.18
C LEU A 342 6.61 6.55 9.91
N SER A 343 6.08 5.64 9.08
CA SER A 343 6.77 5.21 7.86
C SER A 343 7.04 6.37 6.88
N GLU A 344 6.18 7.38 6.87
CA GLU A 344 6.33 8.58 6.05
C GLU A 344 7.01 9.75 6.77
N ILE A 345 7.15 9.64 8.08
CA ILE A 345 7.65 10.74 8.93
C ILE A 345 9.15 10.60 9.20
N ILE A 346 9.64 9.39 9.44
CA ILE A 346 11.00 9.17 9.97
C ILE A 346 12.09 9.72 9.03
N THR A 347 11.98 9.50 7.72
CA THR A 347 12.99 9.96 6.76
C THR A 347 13.00 11.47 6.62
N GLY A 348 11.82 12.09 6.53
CA GLY A 348 11.70 13.55 6.47
C GLY A 348 12.13 14.23 7.76
N PHE A 349 11.79 13.64 8.91
CA PHE A 349 12.21 14.12 10.21
C PHE A 349 13.73 14.11 10.33
N LEU A 350 14.39 13.01 9.96
CA LEU A 350 15.84 12.91 9.96
C LEU A 350 16.49 13.96 9.04
N TYR A 351 15.92 14.15 7.84
CA TYR A 351 16.40 15.17 6.92
C TYR A 351 16.39 16.57 7.57
N PHE A 352 15.26 17.00 8.13
CA PHE A 352 15.11 18.33 8.70
C PHE A 352 15.89 18.52 10.01
N VAL A 353 16.07 17.46 10.81
CA VAL A 353 16.99 17.51 11.96
C VAL A 353 18.43 17.76 11.52
N LEU A 354 18.87 17.19 10.39
CA LEU A 354 20.24 17.36 9.89
C LEU A 354 20.42 18.66 9.09
N ASN A 355 19.48 19.00 8.22
CA ASN A 355 19.58 20.10 7.25
C ASN A 355 18.89 21.40 7.70
N GLY A 356 18.02 21.35 8.70
CA GLY A 356 17.17 22.48 9.12
C GLY A 356 15.85 22.52 8.34
N TYR A 357 14.76 22.88 9.03
CA TYR A 357 13.44 23.03 8.39
C TYR A 357 13.36 24.31 7.57
N ASP A 358 12.96 24.19 6.30
CA ASP A 358 12.85 25.31 5.36
C ASP A 358 11.54 25.34 4.58
N GLY A 359 10.59 24.44 4.89
CA GLY A 359 9.31 24.34 4.20
C GLY A 359 9.40 23.84 2.75
N SER A 360 10.53 23.28 2.31
CA SER A 360 10.70 22.71 0.97
C SER A 360 10.37 21.21 0.92
N LEU A 361 10.19 20.63 -0.26
CA LEU A 361 10.07 19.17 -0.42
C LEU A 361 11.43 18.44 -0.43
N ALA A 362 12.53 19.12 -0.06
CA ALA A 362 13.87 18.54 -0.09
C ALA A 362 14.02 17.35 0.86
N TYR A 363 13.15 17.21 1.86
CA TYR A 363 13.14 16.09 2.79
C TYR A 363 12.91 14.73 2.11
N LEU A 364 12.26 14.71 0.94
CA LEU A 364 12.04 13.50 0.15
C LEU A 364 13.34 12.89 -0.36
N ASN A 365 14.42 13.67 -0.42
CA ASN A 365 15.76 13.17 -0.75
C ASN A 365 16.24 12.11 0.26
N TYR A 366 15.61 11.96 1.44
CA TYR A 366 15.96 10.93 2.43
C TYR A 366 15.11 9.66 2.33
N ASN A 367 14.14 9.59 1.41
CA ASN A 367 13.33 8.37 1.23
C ASN A 367 14.18 7.17 0.80
N PHE A 368 15.36 7.40 0.18
CA PHE A 368 16.33 6.34 -0.13
C PHE A 368 16.74 5.48 1.08
N LEU A 369 16.68 6.03 2.31
CA LEU A 369 17.02 5.30 3.53
C LEU A 369 16.10 4.11 3.75
N GLN A 370 14.82 4.20 3.36
CA GLN A 370 13.88 3.09 3.47
C GLN A 370 14.36 1.88 2.64
N TYR A 371 14.85 2.15 1.42
CA TYR A 371 15.39 1.12 0.53
C TYR A 371 16.64 0.44 1.10
N LEU A 372 17.47 1.15 1.88
CA LEU A 372 18.62 0.55 2.56
C LEU A 372 18.17 -0.50 3.59
N PHE A 373 17.17 -0.16 4.41
CA PHE A 373 16.64 -1.07 5.41
C PHE A 373 15.91 -2.26 4.76
N VAL A 374 15.07 -2.01 3.76
CA VAL A 374 14.37 -3.05 3.00
C VAL A 374 15.37 -4.00 2.33
N GLY A 375 16.37 -3.47 1.63
CA GLY A 375 17.41 -4.28 0.96
C GLY A 375 18.18 -5.17 1.93
N LEU A 376 18.50 -4.67 3.13
CA LEU A 376 19.12 -5.46 4.18
C LEU A 376 18.23 -6.58 4.69
N ILE A 377 16.97 -6.27 4.98
CA ILE A 377 16.00 -7.25 5.50
C ILE A 377 15.80 -8.36 4.48
N VAL A 378 15.56 -8.00 3.21
CA VAL A 378 15.38 -8.92 2.09
C VAL A 378 16.64 -9.77 1.89
N TYR A 379 17.83 -9.17 1.83
CA TYR A 379 19.09 -9.91 1.70
C TYR A 379 19.26 -10.97 2.80
N HIS A 380 19.09 -10.57 4.07
CA HIS A 380 19.22 -11.50 5.19
C HIS A 380 18.13 -12.56 5.15
N PHE A 381 16.90 -12.20 4.78
CA PHE A 381 15.79 -13.12 4.69
C PHE A 381 16.06 -14.20 3.65
N ILE A 382 16.38 -13.82 2.40
CA ILE A 382 16.71 -14.74 1.31
C ILE A 382 17.93 -15.59 1.65
N ARG A 383 18.96 -15.03 2.29
CA ARG A 383 20.12 -15.80 2.76
C ARG A 383 19.71 -16.91 3.71
N HIS A 384 18.82 -16.63 4.67
CA HIS A 384 18.34 -17.63 5.62
C HIS A 384 17.40 -18.66 4.98
N MET A 385 16.55 -18.25 4.03
CA MET A 385 15.67 -19.16 3.31
C MET A 385 16.45 -20.12 2.38
N SER A 386 17.35 -19.59 1.57
CA SER A 386 18.14 -20.35 0.59
C SER A 386 19.33 -21.10 1.19
N GLY A 387 19.84 -20.62 2.34
CA GLY A 387 21.10 -21.08 2.91
C GLY A 387 22.34 -20.65 2.11
N SER A 388 22.21 -19.71 1.17
CA SER A 388 23.29 -19.29 0.28
C SER A 388 23.44 -17.77 0.22
N TYR A 389 24.65 -17.30 0.53
CA TYR A 389 25.03 -15.90 0.38
C TYR A 389 25.04 -15.45 -1.09
N LEU A 390 25.44 -16.35 -1.99
CA LEU A 390 25.49 -16.07 -3.43
C LEU A 390 24.09 -15.85 -4.00
N ILE A 391 23.14 -16.71 -3.61
CA ILE A 391 21.75 -16.56 -4.08
C ILE A 391 21.16 -15.26 -3.54
N ALA A 392 21.41 -14.94 -2.26
CA ALA A 392 20.92 -13.71 -1.67
C ALA A 392 21.48 -12.44 -2.33
N ILE A 393 22.79 -12.40 -2.63
CA ILE A 393 23.38 -11.23 -3.31
C ILE A 393 22.93 -11.14 -4.77
N VAL A 394 22.83 -12.28 -5.49
CA VAL A 394 22.34 -12.30 -6.87
C VAL A 394 20.89 -11.84 -6.91
N PHE A 395 20.06 -12.33 -6.00
CA PHE A 395 18.68 -11.90 -5.86
C PHE A 395 18.59 -10.38 -5.61
N SER A 396 19.36 -9.88 -4.65
CA SER A 396 19.25 -8.47 -4.23
C SER A 396 19.79 -7.48 -5.26
N LEU A 397 20.76 -7.87 -6.10
CA LEU A 397 21.37 -6.95 -7.08
C LEU A 397 20.76 -7.07 -8.48
N PHE A 398 20.42 -8.28 -8.92
CA PHE A 398 20.10 -8.55 -10.33
C PHE A 398 18.62 -8.83 -10.58
N ILE A 399 17.80 -9.06 -9.56
CA ILE A 399 16.36 -9.23 -9.78
C ILE A 399 15.74 -7.82 -9.89
N PRO A 400 15.13 -7.47 -11.03
CA PRO A 400 14.55 -6.13 -11.24
C PRO A 400 13.23 -5.91 -10.50
N PHE A 401 12.67 -6.97 -9.90
CA PHE A 401 11.31 -6.96 -9.34
C PHE A 401 11.28 -7.05 -7.80
N THR A 402 12.30 -6.49 -7.13
CA THR A 402 12.39 -6.59 -5.66
C THR A 402 11.18 -5.96 -4.96
N GLU A 403 10.62 -4.88 -5.52
CA GLU A 403 9.39 -4.25 -5.05
C GLU A 403 8.18 -5.19 -5.16
N GLN A 404 7.95 -5.84 -6.31
CA GLN A 404 6.82 -6.74 -6.51
C GLN A 404 6.97 -8.07 -5.74
N LEU A 405 8.21 -8.53 -5.50
CA LEU A 405 8.46 -9.77 -4.76
C LEU A 405 8.37 -9.57 -3.24
N GLY A 406 8.91 -8.47 -2.73
CA GLY A 406 9.04 -8.22 -1.30
C GLY A 406 8.01 -7.25 -0.73
N GLY A 407 7.40 -6.41 -1.56
CA GLY A 407 6.61 -5.24 -1.16
C GLY A 407 7.45 -4.29 -0.30
N GLU A 408 7.91 -3.16 -0.84
CA GLU A 408 8.78 -2.23 -0.09
C GLU A 408 8.24 -1.88 1.30
N SER A 409 6.92 -1.69 1.38
CA SER A 409 6.21 -1.39 2.62
C SER A 409 6.07 -2.61 3.55
N PHE A 410 5.98 -3.83 3.01
CA PHE A 410 5.74 -5.05 3.80
C PHE A 410 7.02 -5.74 4.26
N ALA A 411 8.16 -5.50 3.60
CA ALA A 411 9.42 -6.14 3.94
C ALA A 411 9.79 -5.95 5.43
N TYR A 412 9.43 -4.82 6.05
CA TYR A 412 9.62 -4.58 7.49
C TYR A 412 8.95 -5.64 8.38
N SER A 413 7.81 -6.21 7.97
CA SER A 413 7.14 -7.31 8.70
C SER A 413 8.03 -8.55 8.85
N LEU A 414 8.96 -8.78 7.90
CA LEU A 414 9.89 -9.90 7.96
C LEU A 414 10.85 -9.82 9.15
N LEU A 415 11.02 -8.65 9.78
CA LEU A 415 11.73 -8.51 11.06
C LEU A 415 11.16 -9.43 12.15
N MET A 416 9.84 -9.68 12.11
CA MET A 416 9.20 -10.60 13.04
C MET A 416 9.64 -12.04 12.83
N VAL A 417 9.95 -12.46 11.59
CA VAL A 417 10.50 -13.80 11.33
C VAL A 417 11.83 -13.98 12.04
N PHE A 418 12.73 -13.00 11.99
CA PHE A 418 14.01 -13.06 12.69
C PHE A 418 13.84 -13.10 14.22
N CYS A 419 12.93 -12.28 14.76
CA CYS A 419 12.64 -12.28 16.19
C CYS A 419 12.05 -13.63 16.64
N PHE A 420 11.12 -14.17 15.86
CA PHE A 420 10.49 -15.45 16.13
C PHE A 420 11.49 -16.60 16.06
N MET A 421 12.40 -16.60 15.09
CA MET A 421 13.48 -17.59 15.00
C MET A 421 14.43 -17.54 16.21
N LYS A 422 14.71 -16.36 16.76
CA LYS A 422 15.45 -16.24 18.03
C LYS A 422 14.67 -16.83 19.21
N LEU A 423 13.34 -16.67 19.25
CA LEU A 423 12.48 -17.29 20.28
C LEU A 423 12.48 -18.82 20.19
N ILE A 424 12.46 -19.38 18.97
CA ILE A 424 12.57 -20.84 18.75
C ILE A 424 13.92 -21.36 19.27
N GLN A 425 15.00 -20.61 19.03
CA GLN A 425 16.34 -20.99 19.52
C GLN A 425 16.50 -20.86 21.03
N GLY A 426 15.84 -19.87 21.65
CA GLY A 426 15.90 -19.67 23.08
C GLY A 426 14.88 -18.64 23.58
N GLN A 427 14.07 -19.05 24.56
CA GLN A 427 13.05 -18.21 25.18
C GLN A 427 13.55 -17.58 26.48
N ASN A 428 14.45 -16.61 26.38
CA ASN A 428 14.93 -15.85 27.53
C ASN A 428 14.33 -14.43 27.51
N PHE A 429 14.58 -13.67 28.57
CA PHE A 429 14.04 -12.31 28.69
C PHE A 429 14.48 -11.40 27.52
N ARG A 430 15.74 -11.49 27.07
CA ARG A 430 16.27 -10.65 25.98
C ARG A 430 15.61 -10.95 24.64
N THR A 431 15.32 -12.22 24.33
CA THR A 431 14.67 -12.59 23.08
C THR A 431 13.20 -12.17 23.05
N TRP A 432 12.47 -12.33 24.16
CA TRP A 432 11.12 -11.79 24.28
C TRP A 432 11.09 -10.26 24.27
N LEU A 433 12.03 -9.60 24.94
CA LEU A 433 12.15 -8.14 24.92
C LEU A 433 12.35 -7.62 23.50
N LEU A 434 13.28 -8.22 22.73
CA LEU A 434 13.48 -7.86 21.32
C LEU A 434 12.20 -8.07 20.49
N PHE A 435 11.50 -9.18 20.70
CA PHE A 435 10.24 -9.47 20.02
C PHE A 435 9.20 -8.37 20.27
N TRP A 436 8.99 -7.97 21.54
CA TRP A 436 8.01 -6.92 21.87
C TRP A 436 8.42 -5.52 21.39
N ILE A 437 9.72 -5.19 21.39
CA ILE A 437 10.22 -3.93 20.84
C ILE A 437 9.93 -3.86 19.33
N VAL A 438 10.29 -4.90 18.57
CA VAL A 438 10.04 -4.93 17.12
C VAL A 438 8.54 -4.92 16.84
N PHE A 439 7.76 -5.65 17.61
CA PHE A 439 6.30 -5.64 17.51
C PHE A 439 5.70 -4.24 17.73
N ALA A 440 6.13 -3.54 18.79
CA ALA A 440 5.67 -2.18 19.08
C ALA A 440 6.06 -1.20 17.96
N ILE A 441 7.32 -1.28 17.48
CA ILE A 441 7.82 -0.45 16.37
C ILE A 441 6.97 -0.67 15.12
N LEU A 442 6.72 -1.92 14.72
CA LEU A 442 5.92 -2.21 13.52
C LEU A 442 4.48 -1.71 13.67
N GLY A 443 3.90 -1.77 14.87
CA GLY A 443 2.56 -1.26 15.16
C GLY A 443 2.41 0.25 14.94
N ILE A 444 3.42 1.04 15.34
CA ILE A 444 3.43 2.50 15.14
C ILE A 444 4.04 2.93 13.80
N PHE A 445 4.77 2.04 13.14
CA PHE A 445 5.41 2.32 11.85
C PHE A 445 4.38 2.38 10.74
N ARG A 446 3.50 1.37 10.65
CA ARG A 446 2.45 1.32 9.63
C ARG A 446 1.30 0.38 10.05
N PRO A 447 0.06 0.87 10.18
CA PRO A 447 -1.04 0.11 10.79
C PRO A 447 -1.60 -0.96 9.85
N ASP A 448 -1.56 -0.71 8.54
CA ASP A 448 -1.99 -1.66 7.51
C ASP A 448 -1.18 -2.96 7.48
N MET A 449 0.12 -2.88 7.79
CA MET A 449 0.99 -4.06 7.92
C MET A 449 0.89 -4.71 9.31
N ALA A 450 0.57 -3.95 10.35
CA ALA A 450 0.61 -4.41 11.73
C ALA A 450 -0.37 -5.57 11.99
N LEU A 451 -1.63 -5.45 11.55
CA LEU A 451 -2.63 -6.50 11.75
C LEU A 451 -2.24 -7.81 11.05
N ALA A 452 -1.80 -7.72 9.78
CA ALA A 452 -1.31 -8.88 9.03
C ALA A 452 -0.09 -9.53 9.72
N THR A 453 0.82 -8.72 10.26
CA THR A 453 1.99 -9.19 11.01
C THR A 453 1.62 -9.91 12.30
N ILE A 454 0.65 -9.39 13.06
CA ILE A 454 0.13 -10.00 14.30
C ILE A 454 -0.42 -11.39 14.01
N ILE A 455 -1.34 -11.47 13.05
CA ILE A 455 -2.01 -12.73 12.71
C ILE A 455 -1.02 -13.72 12.08
N ALA A 456 -0.10 -13.26 11.22
CA ALA A 456 0.94 -14.10 10.65
C ALA A 456 1.86 -14.70 11.71
N THR A 457 2.26 -13.90 12.71
CA THR A 457 3.08 -14.37 13.83
C THR A 457 2.34 -15.40 14.68
N ALA A 458 1.04 -15.19 14.93
CA ALA A 458 0.20 -16.16 15.61
C ALA A 458 0.06 -17.47 14.81
N GLY A 459 -0.12 -17.37 13.48
CA GLY A 459 -0.18 -18.51 12.58
C GLY A 459 1.11 -19.36 12.60
N VAL A 460 2.27 -18.71 12.62
CA VAL A 460 3.57 -19.37 12.84
C VAL A 460 3.58 -20.11 14.18
N ALA A 461 3.25 -19.42 15.28
CA ALA A 461 3.25 -20.01 16.62
C ALA A 461 2.33 -21.24 16.75
N LEU A 462 1.15 -21.19 16.11
CA LEU A 462 0.18 -22.28 16.10
C LEU A 462 0.61 -23.47 15.22
N SER A 463 1.32 -23.20 14.12
CA SER A 463 1.78 -24.24 13.19
C SER A 463 2.98 -25.04 13.72
N LEU A 464 3.77 -24.46 14.64
CA LEU A 464 4.96 -25.10 15.21
C LEU A 464 4.60 -26.09 16.34
N PRO A 465 4.92 -27.39 16.18
CA PRO A 465 4.54 -28.40 17.17
C PRO A 465 5.13 -28.13 18.56
N GLY A 466 4.25 -27.99 19.55
CA GLY A 466 4.64 -27.84 20.96
C GLY A 466 5.19 -26.46 21.35
N PHE A 467 5.26 -25.50 20.42
CA PHE A 467 5.78 -24.16 20.70
C PHE A 467 5.02 -23.48 21.86
N ILE A 468 3.69 -23.42 21.77
CA ILE A 468 2.82 -22.80 22.78
C ILE A 468 3.01 -23.43 24.18
N LYS A 469 3.17 -24.76 24.23
CA LYS A 469 3.40 -25.48 25.49
C LYS A 469 4.77 -25.20 26.11
N GLN A 470 5.75 -24.81 25.29
CA GLN A 470 7.11 -24.47 25.71
C GLN A 470 7.26 -22.99 26.05
N VAL A 471 6.22 -22.17 25.86
CA VAL A 471 6.28 -20.72 26.11
C VAL A 471 6.60 -20.44 27.58
N GLN A 472 7.69 -19.71 27.82
CA GLN A 472 8.04 -19.20 29.15
C GLN A 472 7.23 -17.93 29.48
N TRP A 473 5.93 -18.11 29.74
CA TRP A 473 4.95 -17.02 29.91
C TRP A 473 5.38 -15.94 30.90
N LYS A 474 5.99 -16.31 32.04
CA LYS A 474 6.52 -15.33 32.99
C LYS A 474 7.52 -14.37 32.33
N LYS A 475 8.48 -14.89 31.56
CA LYS A 475 9.48 -14.05 30.87
C LYS A 475 8.84 -13.22 29.76
N ALA A 476 7.92 -13.82 29.00
CA ALA A 476 7.19 -13.12 27.95
C ALA A 476 6.40 -11.92 28.52
N LEU A 477 5.61 -12.13 29.57
CA LEU A 477 4.81 -11.08 30.21
C LEU A 477 5.66 -10.01 30.89
N VAL A 478 6.73 -10.38 31.61
CA VAL A 478 7.63 -9.38 32.22
C VAL A 478 8.33 -8.53 31.16
N SER A 479 8.77 -9.14 30.05
CA SER A 479 9.37 -8.38 28.95
C SER A 479 8.34 -7.50 28.21
N LEU A 480 7.09 -7.96 28.07
CA LEU A 480 6.00 -7.15 27.53
C LEU A 480 5.76 -5.93 28.41
N ALA A 481 5.65 -6.13 29.74
CA ALA A 481 5.50 -5.03 30.69
C ALA A 481 6.70 -4.06 30.64
N THR A 482 7.93 -4.57 30.45
CA THR A 482 9.14 -3.74 30.29
C THR A 482 9.07 -2.81 29.07
N VAL A 483 8.34 -3.19 28.01
CA VAL A 483 8.14 -2.35 26.82
C VAL A 483 6.89 -1.48 26.96
N ALA A 484 5.77 -2.09 27.35
CA ALA A 484 4.46 -1.44 27.39
C ALA A 484 4.37 -0.37 28.48
N VAL A 485 4.89 -0.62 29.70
CA VAL A 485 4.78 0.34 30.81
C VAL A 485 5.50 1.65 30.50
N PRO A 486 6.77 1.68 30.03
CA PRO A 486 7.42 2.94 29.64
C PRO A 486 6.70 3.68 28.52
N ILE A 487 6.18 2.96 27.51
CA ILE A 487 5.40 3.57 26.43
C ILE A 487 4.12 4.21 26.99
N LEU A 488 3.37 3.49 27.83
CA LEU A 488 2.15 3.98 28.45
C LEU A 488 2.41 5.17 29.38
N LEU A 489 3.49 5.14 30.17
CA LEU A 489 3.89 6.26 31.04
C LEU A 489 4.30 7.48 30.22
N LEU A 490 5.06 7.29 29.14
CA LEU A 490 5.45 8.37 28.23
C LEU A 490 4.22 8.98 27.55
N THR A 491 3.33 8.13 27.02
CA THR A 491 2.05 8.56 26.43
C THR A 491 1.20 9.31 27.45
N PHE A 492 1.02 8.78 28.65
CA PHE A 492 0.26 9.46 29.71
C PHE A 492 0.88 10.81 30.07
N SER A 493 2.22 10.87 30.21
CA SER A 493 2.93 12.11 30.50
C SER A 493 2.73 13.15 29.39
N ILE A 494 2.87 12.75 28.13
CA ILE A 494 2.65 13.64 26.97
C ILE A 494 1.22 14.16 26.96
N VAL A 495 0.23 13.27 27.15
CA VAL A 495 -1.19 13.62 27.16
C VAL A 495 -1.51 14.62 28.26
N GLN A 496 -0.97 14.44 29.46
CA GLN A 496 -1.19 15.36 30.58
C GLN A 496 -0.47 16.70 30.39
N ILE A 497 0.74 16.71 29.82
CA ILE A 497 1.53 17.93 29.62
C ILE A 497 0.94 18.81 28.50
N GLN A 498 0.44 18.20 27.43
CA GLN A 498 -0.04 18.90 26.24
C GLN A 498 -1.58 18.99 26.15
N ASP A 499 -2.29 18.56 27.18
CA ASP A 499 -3.78 18.53 27.24
C ASP A 499 -4.42 17.87 26.00
N ILE A 500 -3.88 16.73 25.59
CA ILE A 500 -4.29 16.07 24.35
C ILE A 500 -5.57 15.27 24.60
N PRO A 501 -6.64 15.43 23.79
CA PRO A 501 -7.86 14.63 23.92
C PRO A 501 -7.67 13.22 23.34
N LEU A 502 -6.76 12.42 23.93
CA LEU A 502 -6.32 11.13 23.40
C LEU A 502 -7.48 10.17 23.13
N GLY A 503 -8.47 10.09 24.03
CA GLY A 503 -9.62 9.21 23.85
C GLY A 503 -10.43 9.56 22.60
N ARG A 504 -10.61 10.84 22.31
CA ARG A 504 -11.25 11.34 21.09
C ARG A 504 -10.40 11.04 19.87
N ASN A 505 -9.10 11.32 19.92
CA ASN A 505 -8.17 11.12 18.79
C ASN A 505 -7.99 9.63 18.41
N LEU A 506 -7.95 8.74 19.40
CA LEU A 506 -7.97 7.29 19.15
C LEU A 506 -9.29 6.82 18.55
N HIS A 507 -10.43 7.38 19.00
CA HIS A 507 -11.73 7.08 18.42
C HIS A 507 -11.82 7.58 16.97
N GLN A 508 -11.31 8.78 16.67
CA GLN A 508 -11.22 9.28 15.29
C GLN A 508 -10.40 8.34 14.39
N ALA A 509 -9.22 7.92 14.85
CA ALA A 509 -8.37 6.98 14.12
C ALA A 509 -9.08 5.63 13.87
N LEU A 510 -9.81 5.11 14.88
CA LEU A 510 -10.56 3.86 14.75
C LEU A 510 -11.69 3.96 13.72
N LEU A 511 -12.47 5.04 13.75
CA LEU A 511 -13.55 5.27 12.76
C LEU A 511 -12.98 5.33 11.34
N TYR A 512 -11.86 6.04 11.16
CA TYR A 512 -11.16 6.09 9.88
C TYR A 512 -10.70 4.71 9.40
N PHE A 513 -9.98 3.94 10.22
CA PHE A 513 -9.47 2.63 9.80
C PHE A 513 -10.55 1.57 9.57
N THR A 514 -11.77 1.80 10.04
CA THR A 514 -12.91 0.87 9.87
C THR A 514 -13.89 1.30 8.76
N ALA A 515 -13.68 2.47 8.13
CA ALA A 515 -14.59 3.07 7.15
C ALA A 515 -14.50 2.44 5.74
N ASN A 516 -14.48 1.10 5.64
CA ASN A 516 -14.38 0.36 4.38
C ASN A 516 -15.46 0.74 3.36
N GLN A 517 -16.66 1.11 3.83
CA GLN A 517 -17.78 1.48 2.96
C GLN A 517 -17.52 2.78 2.19
N ALA A 518 -16.86 3.76 2.81
CA ALA A 518 -16.54 5.03 2.16
C ALA A 518 -15.41 4.89 1.12
N HIS A 519 -14.50 3.94 1.33
CA HIS A 519 -13.34 3.69 0.47
C HIS A 519 -13.53 2.54 -0.53
N GLY A 520 -14.71 1.95 -0.64
CA GLY A 520 -14.99 0.87 -1.58
C GLY A 520 -15.22 1.36 -3.01
N SER A 521 -14.71 0.64 -4.01
CA SER A 521 -14.97 0.90 -5.44
C SER A 521 -16.06 -0.02 -5.99
N ILE A 522 -16.83 0.42 -7.01
CA ILE A 522 -17.79 -0.45 -7.71
C ILE A 522 -17.07 -1.61 -8.38
N ASN A 523 -15.98 -1.31 -9.08
CA ASN A 523 -15.18 -2.29 -9.81
C ASN A 523 -13.83 -2.47 -9.11
N VAL A 524 -13.52 -3.72 -8.77
CA VAL A 524 -12.19 -4.16 -8.27
C VAL A 524 -11.23 -4.51 -9.40
N ILE A 525 -11.78 -4.69 -10.59
CA ILE A 525 -11.10 -5.08 -11.82
C ILE A 525 -11.60 -4.13 -12.90
N THR A 526 -10.68 -3.46 -13.60
CA THR A 526 -11.01 -2.61 -14.75
C THR A 526 -11.41 -3.47 -15.95
N GLU A 527 -10.63 -4.52 -16.22
CA GLU A 527 -10.90 -5.50 -17.28
C GLU A 527 -10.61 -6.93 -16.79
N MET A 528 -11.56 -7.84 -17.04
CA MET A 528 -11.36 -9.25 -16.74
C MET A 528 -10.39 -9.86 -17.74
N ASN A 529 -9.15 -10.08 -17.31
CA ASN A 529 -8.06 -10.57 -18.15
C ASN A 529 -7.28 -11.66 -17.40
N ARG A 530 -6.28 -12.24 -18.08
CA ARG A 530 -5.46 -13.33 -17.51
C ARG A 530 -4.80 -12.96 -16.18
N ILE A 531 -4.40 -11.70 -16.00
CA ILE A 531 -3.67 -11.24 -14.82
C ILE A 531 -4.65 -11.10 -13.66
N SER A 532 -5.78 -10.42 -13.87
CA SER A 532 -6.80 -10.26 -12.81
C SER A 532 -7.39 -11.60 -12.37
N VAL A 533 -7.67 -12.52 -13.29
CA VAL A 533 -8.08 -13.90 -12.95
C VAL A 533 -6.99 -14.62 -12.14
N SER A 534 -5.73 -14.53 -12.57
CA SER A 534 -4.62 -15.20 -11.89
C SER A 534 -4.46 -14.71 -10.46
N GLN A 535 -4.51 -13.40 -10.23
CA GLN A 535 -4.31 -12.82 -8.91
C GLN A 535 -5.51 -12.99 -7.97
N TYR A 536 -6.75 -12.85 -8.46
CA TYR A 536 -7.93 -12.99 -7.58
C TYR A 536 -8.36 -14.43 -7.34
N MET A 537 -8.04 -15.37 -8.23
CA MET A 537 -8.55 -16.74 -8.15
C MET A 537 -7.44 -17.79 -8.08
N ILE A 538 -6.48 -17.78 -9.02
CA ILE A 538 -5.50 -18.86 -9.15
C ILE A 538 -4.48 -18.83 -8.00
N ILE A 539 -3.84 -17.68 -7.77
CA ILE A 539 -2.79 -17.51 -6.75
C ILE A 539 -3.32 -17.82 -5.34
N PRO A 540 -4.47 -17.29 -4.87
CA PRO A 540 -5.01 -17.65 -3.55
C PRO A 540 -5.17 -19.16 -3.36
N VAL A 541 -5.68 -19.88 -4.37
CA VAL A 541 -5.86 -21.34 -4.31
C VAL A 541 -4.50 -22.05 -4.27
N LEU A 542 -3.55 -21.67 -5.12
CA LEU A 542 -2.20 -22.23 -5.12
C LEU A 542 -1.49 -22.03 -3.78
N LEU A 543 -1.61 -20.84 -3.19
CA LEU A 543 -1.01 -20.53 -1.88
C LEU A 543 -1.69 -21.29 -0.74
N LEU A 544 -3.01 -21.49 -0.80
CA LEU A 544 -3.73 -22.30 0.19
C LEU A 544 -3.29 -23.77 0.13
N VAL A 545 -3.15 -24.32 -1.09
CA VAL A 545 -2.60 -25.65 -1.33
C VAL A 545 -1.17 -25.76 -0.77
N LEU A 546 -0.32 -24.78 -1.07
CA LEU A 546 1.06 -24.76 -0.58
C LEU A 546 1.13 -24.66 0.94
N LEU A 547 0.26 -23.88 1.58
CA LEU A 547 0.12 -23.81 3.04
C LEU A 547 -0.23 -25.17 3.63
N ALA A 548 -1.23 -25.86 3.08
CA ALA A 548 -1.61 -27.20 3.54
C ALA A 548 -0.45 -28.19 3.37
N TYR A 549 0.27 -28.14 2.24
CA TYR A 549 1.44 -28.97 1.97
C TYR A 549 2.57 -28.73 2.97
N ILE A 550 2.94 -27.47 3.23
CA ILE A 550 3.99 -27.11 4.18
C ILE A 550 3.62 -27.56 5.60
N ILE A 551 2.38 -27.35 6.04
CA ILE A 551 1.90 -27.79 7.35
C ILE A 551 1.96 -29.32 7.48
N HIS A 552 1.62 -30.06 6.43
CA HIS A 552 1.75 -31.52 6.40
C HIS A 552 3.21 -31.97 6.50
N ARG A 553 4.10 -31.35 5.74
CA ARG A 553 5.54 -31.66 5.69
C ARG A 553 6.34 -30.98 6.81
N ARG A 554 5.68 -30.32 7.76
CA ARG A 554 6.33 -29.45 8.77
C ARG A 554 7.50 -30.11 9.49
N LYS A 555 7.38 -31.36 9.93
CA LYS A 555 8.45 -32.06 10.66
C LYS A 555 9.73 -32.14 9.82
N THR A 556 9.59 -32.50 8.55
CA THR A 556 10.70 -32.63 7.60
C THR A 556 11.31 -31.26 7.29
N ILE A 557 10.48 -30.29 6.90
CA ILE A 557 10.96 -28.95 6.52
C ILE A 557 11.64 -28.26 7.71
N ILE A 558 11.06 -28.32 8.91
CA ILE A 558 11.66 -27.75 10.13
C ILE A 558 13.02 -28.39 10.42
N SER A 559 13.15 -29.71 10.24
CA SER A 559 14.41 -30.41 10.49
C SER A 559 15.50 -30.06 9.48
N GLU A 560 15.13 -29.80 8.23
CA GLU A 560 16.07 -29.47 7.15
C GLU A 560 16.44 -27.98 7.15
N ASN A 561 15.43 -27.11 7.24
CA ASN A 561 15.60 -25.66 7.30
C ASN A 561 14.43 -24.99 8.07
N PRO A 562 14.59 -24.71 9.38
CA PRO A 562 13.54 -24.08 10.18
C PRO A 562 13.26 -22.63 9.78
N TRP A 563 14.24 -21.94 9.16
CA TRP A 563 14.04 -20.60 8.61
C TRP A 563 13.04 -20.64 7.45
N LEU A 564 13.24 -21.56 6.50
CA LEU A 564 12.33 -21.73 5.36
C LEU A 564 10.89 -21.99 5.80
N TYR A 565 10.70 -22.93 6.73
CA TYR A 565 9.36 -23.22 7.27
C TYR A 565 8.73 -21.97 7.90
N THR A 566 9.45 -21.31 8.81
CA THR A 566 8.94 -20.16 9.58
C THR A 566 8.62 -18.98 8.67
N GLY A 567 9.53 -18.66 7.74
CA GLY A 567 9.35 -17.57 6.77
C GLY A 567 8.18 -17.82 5.82
N MET A 568 8.05 -19.02 5.27
CA MET A 568 6.94 -19.34 4.36
C MET A 568 5.58 -19.33 5.06
N ILE A 569 5.47 -19.92 6.26
CA ILE A 569 4.22 -19.87 7.02
C ILE A 569 3.84 -18.43 7.36
N PHE A 570 4.81 -17.61 7.79
CA PHE A 570 4.59 -16.19 8.06
C PHE A 570 4.04 -15.47 6.83
N MET A 571 4.73 -15.56 5.68
CA MET A 571 4.31 -14.89 4.46
C MET A 571 2.95 -15.38 3.95
N LEU A 572 2.63 -16.68 4.08
CA LEU A 572 1.35 -17.24 3.67
C LEU A 572 0.19 -16.68 4.50
N PHE A 573 0.31 -16.64 5.83
CA PHE A 573 -0.73 -16.01 6.66
C PHE A 573 -0.80 -14.50 6.43
N PHE A 574 0.34 -13.83 6.28
CA PHE A 574 0.39 -12.40 5.98
C PHE A 574 -0.39 -12.10 4.69
N TYR A 575 -0.14 -12.87 3.62
CA TYR A 575 -0.82 -12.75 2.34
C TYR A 575 -2.35 -12.78 2.50
N PHE A 576 -2.91 -13.81 3.14
CA PHE A 576 -4.37 -13.96 3.24
C PHE A 576 -5.04 -12.86 4.10
N ILE A 577 -4.32 -12.28 5.05
CA ILE A 577 -4.84 -11.16 5.85
C ILE A 577 -4.73 -9.84 5.10
N ASN A 578 -3.64 -9.62 4.36
CA ASN A 578 -3.46 -8.38 3.59
C ASN A 578 -4.32 -8.34 2.32
N PHE A 579 -4.65 -9.51 1.76
CA PHE A 579 -5.42 -9.65 0.51
C PHE A 579 -6.75 -8.88 0.50
N GLN A 580 -7.40 -8.72 1.66
CA GLN A 580 -8.66 -7.97 1.77
C GLN A 580 -8.56 -6.52 1.28
N ARG A 581 -7.38 -5.88 1.37
CA ARG A 581 -7.20 -4.51 0.87
C ARG A 581 -7.31 -4.43 -0.65
N GLY A 582 -6.85 -5.47 -1.34
CA GLY A 582 -7.02 -5.63 -2.78
C GLY A 582 -8.44 -5.94 -3.22
N LEU A 583 -9.34 -6.34 -2.31
CA LEU A 583 -10.77 -6.57 -2.61
C LEU A 583 -11.63 -5.30 -2.54
N LEU A 584 -11.03 -4.19 -2.07
CA LEU A 584 -11.67 -2.88 -2.00
C LEU A 584 -11.18 -2.04 -3.18
N ARG A 585 -10.48 -0.93 -2.90
CA ARG A 585 -10.04 0.03 -3.90
C ARG A 585 -8.56 -0.14 -4.28
N HIS A 586 -7.74 -0.60 -3.35
CA HIS A 586 -6.28 -0.70 -3.52
C HIS A 586 -5.84 -1.96 -4.28
N GLY A 587 -6.13 -1.99 -5.58
CA GLY A 587 -5.76 -3.07 -6.49
C GLY A 587 -5.69 -2.56 -7.93
N PHE A 588 -6.16 -3.38 -8.89
CA PHE A 588 -6.12 -3.01 -10.31
C PHE A 588 -6.80 -1.68 -10.64
N ASN A 589 -7.80 -1.27 -9.87
CA ASN A 589 -8.49 0.01 -10.06
C ASN A 589 -7.57 1.23 -9.81
N GLU A 590 -6.51 1.08 -9.02
CA GLU A 590 -5.49 2.10 -8.76
C GLU A 590 -4.20 1.87 -9.55
N GLY A 591 -4.20 0.92 -10.49
CA GLY A 591 -3.06 0.69 -11.37
C GLY A 591 -1.91 -0.14 -10.79
N HIS A 592 -2.10 -0.82 -9.65
CA HIS A 592 -1.05 -1.67 -9.05
C HIS A 592 -1.60 -2.93 -8.36
N ASP A 593 -0.79 -3.98 -8.25
CA ASP A 593 -1.18 -5.24 -7.58
C ASP A 593 -0.67 -5.41 -6.14
N SER A 594 0.10 -4.47 -5.60
CA SER A 594 0.94 -4.67 -4.40
C SER A 594 0.21 -5.31 -3.20
N PHE A 595 -1.04 -4.95 -2.95
CA PHE A 595 -1.84 -5.53 -1.86
C PHE A 595 -2.38 -6.93 -2.19
N LEU A 596 -2.72 -7.21 -3.46
CA LEU A 596 -3.14 -8.53 -3.93
C LEU A 596 -1.97 -9.48 -3.98
N SER A 597 -0.84 -9.04 -4.53
CA SER A 597 0.37 -9.84 -4.68
C SER A 597 1.06 -10.02 -3.33
N SER A 598 1.19 -8.98 -2.49
CA SER A 598 1.86 -9.02 -1.17
C SER A 598 3.19 -9.80 -1.21
N PHE A 599 3.25 -11.01 -0.64
CA PHE A 599 4.41 -11.92 -0.71
C PHE A 599 4.20 -13.10 -1.67
N SER A 600 3.10 -13.17 -2.41
CA SER A 600 2.73 -14.33 -3.25
C SER A 600 3.81 -14.73 -4.23
N PHE A 601 4.38 -13.79 -4.98
CA PHE A 601 5.43 -14.07 -5.94
C PHE A 601 6.68 -14.62 -5.26
N LEU A 602 7.08 -14.07 -4.10
CA LEU A 602 8.20 -14.59 -3.33
C LEU A 602 7.92 -15.98 -2.73
N ILE A 603 6.70 -16.23 -2.24
CA ILE A 603 6.28 -17.54 -1.75
C ILE A 603 6.37 -18.59 -2.87
N LEU A 604 5.82 -18.28 -4.05
CA LEU A 604 5.85 -19.17 -5.21
C LEU A 604 7.28 -19.39 -5.70
N ALA A 605 8.11 -18.34 -5.73
CA ALA A 605 9.52 -18.45 -6.08
C ALA A 605 10.30 -19.35 -5.10
N LEU A 606 9.98 -19.32 -3.80
CA LEU A 606 10.61 -20.17 -2.77
C LEU A 606 10.09 -21.60 -2.75
N SER A 607 8.95 -21.89 -3.39
CA SER A 607 8.35 -23.22 -3.41
C SER A 607 9.26 -24.37 -3.89
N PRO A 608 10.24 -24.20 -4.81
CA PRO A 608 11.20 -25.24 -5.18
C PRO A 608 11.96 -25.85 -3.99
N TYR A 609 12.31 -25.02 -3.00
CA TYR A 609 13.03 -25.48 -1.79
C TYR A 609 12.18 -26.40 -0.90
N VAL A 610 10.86 -26.37 -1.05
CA VAL A 610 9.92 -27.17 -0.26
C VAL A 610 9.40 -28.36 -1.05
N LEU A 611 9.07 -28.16 -2.33
CA LEU A 611 8.40 -29.16 -3.16
C LEU A 611 9.37 -30.21 -3.71
N TRP A 612 10.62 -29.84 -3.99
CA TRP A 612 11.57 -30.72 -4.65
C TRP A 612 12.75 -31.10 -3.76
N LYS A 613 13.00 -32.41 -3.63
CA LYS A 613 14.25 -32.95 -3.07
C LYS A 613 15.39 -32.85 -4.08
N THR A 614 15.68 -31.64 -4.53
CA THR A 614 16.83 -31.37 -5.40
C THR A 614 18.00 -30.84 -4.60
N GLU A 615 19.19 -30.85 -5.20
CA GLU A 615 20.36 -30.18 -4.62
C GLU A 615 20.05 -28.69 -4.39
N LYS A 616 20.53 -28.14 -3.27
CA LYS A 616 20.28 -26.74 -2.88
C LYS A 616 20.63 -25.72 -3.98
N GLN A 617 21.64 -26.02 -4.80
CA GLN A 617 22.05 -25.19 -5.93
C GLN A 617 20.98 -25.15 -7.03
N LYS A 618 20.38 -26.30 -7.38
CA LYS A 618 19.27 -26.39 -8.35
C LYS A 618 18.03 -25.68 -7.84
N SER A 619 17.66 -25.88 -6.58
CA SER A 619 16.56 -25.14 -5.95
C SER A 619 16.81 -23.62 -5.98
N GLY A 620 18.07 -23.20 -5.79
CA GLY A 620 18.49 -21.81 -5.88
C GLY A 620 18.35 -21.19 -7.26
N LEU A 621 18.75 -21.92 -8.31
CA LEU A 621 18.59 -21.47 -9.68
C LEU A 621 17.10 -21.36 -10.05
N LEU A 622 16.29 -22.34 -9.66
CA LEU A 622 14.84 -22.34 -9.87
C LEU A 622 14.17 -21.20 -9.10
N PHE A 623 14.63 -20.90 -7.89
CA PHE A 623 14.17 -19.72 -7.13
C PHE A 623 14.43 -18.42 -7.88
N LEU A 624 15.64 -18.21 -8.42
CA LEU A 624 15.97 -17.01 -9.19
C LEU A 624 15.14 -16.92 -10.48
N LEU A 625 15.00 -18.05 -11.20
CA LEU A 625 14.19 -18.13 -12.41
C LEU A 625 12.72 -17.80 -12.13
N PHE A 626 12.14 -18.39 -11.09
CA PHE A 626 10.74 -18.17 -10.72
C PHE A 626 10.49 -16.77 -10.17
N SER A 627 11.45 -16.19 -9.45
CA SER A 627 11.39 -14.79 -9.02
C SER A 627 11.25 -13.84 -10.20
N PHE A 628 11.88 -14.16 -11.34
CA PHE A 628 11.72 -13.40 -12.58
C PHE A 628 10.41 -13.73 -13.30
N LEU A 629 10.14 -15.02 -13.56
CA LEU A 629 9.02 -15.46 -14.40
C LEU A 629 7.64 -15.09 -13.83
N PHE A 630 7.43 -15.22 -12.52
CA PHE A 630 6.10 -14.96 -11.95
C PHE A 630 5.71 -13.49 -12.07
N VAL A 631 6.64 -12.57 -11.79
CA VAL A 631 6.38 -11.14 -11.95
C VAL A 631 6.26 -10.77 -13.42
N TRP A 632 7.13 -11.32 -14.29
CA TRP A 632 7.08 -11.03 -15.72
C TRP A 632 5.75 -11.45 -16.39
N ILE A 633 5.18 -12.59 -15.97
CA ILE A 633 3.97 -13.15 -16.60
C ILE A 633 2.68 -12.60 -15.96
N ILE A 634 2.67 -12.38 -14.64
CA ILE A 634 1.45 -12.15 -13.85
C ILE A 634 1.52 -10.84 -13.02
N GLY A 635 2.66 -10.15 -12.99
CA GLY A 635 2.78 -8.87 -12.30
C GLY A 635 1.98 -7.74 -12.97
N TYR A 636 1.46 -6.82 -12.17
CA TYR A 636 0.72 -5.66 -12.63
C TYR A 636 1.12 -4.36 -11.88
N PRO A 637 1.38 -3.24 -12.60
CA PRO A 637 1.35 -3.11 -14.06
C PRO A 637 2.46 -3.94 -14.73
N GLU A 638 2.38 -4.12 -16.05
CA GLU A 638 3.42 -4.89 -16.76
C GLU A 638 4.80 -4.28 -16.46
N PRO A 639 5.78 -5.07 -15.98
CA PRO A 639 7.00 -4.52 -15.39
C PRO A 639 8.05 -4.13 -16.45
N LYS A 640 7.60 -3.58 -17.59
CA LYS A 640 8.41 -3.32 -18.80
C LYS A 640 9.59 -2.38 -18.57
N GLU A 641 9.52 -1.53 -17.55
CA GLU A 641 10.55 -0.52 -17.25
C GLU A 641 11.37 -0.83 -15.98
N SER A 642 11.09 -1.94 -15.30
CA SER A 642 11.78 -2.27 -14.06
C SER A 642 13.24 -2.65 -14.34
N LYS A 643 14.16 -1.86 -13.78
CA LYS A 643 15.61 -2.10 -13.86
C LYS A 643 16.12 -2.75 -12.58
N SER A 644 17.10 -3.65 -12.68
CA SER A 644 17.76 -4.17 -11.49
C SER A 644 18.61 -3.10 -10.82
N ILE A 645 18.86 -3.24 -9.52
CA ILE A 645 19.77 -2.35 -8.78
C ILE A 645 21.13 -2.29 -9.48
N PHE A 646 21.62 -3.42 -10.02
CA PHE A 646 22.86 -3.46 -10.79
C PHE A 646 22.78 -2.66 -12.10
N ASP A 647 21.68 -2.76 -12.86
CA ASP A 647 21.51 -2.00 -14.11
C ASP A 647 21.46 -0.49 -13.83
N VAL A 648 20.75 -0.08 -12.79
CA VAL A 648 20.73 1.34 -12.39
C VAL A 648 22.11 1.78 -11.90
N PHE A 649 22.80 0.93 -11.13
CA PHE A 649 24.15 1.22 -10.65
C PHE A 649 25.15 1.48 -11.79
N THR A 650 25.12 0.67 -12.86
CA THR A 650 26.03 0.83 -14.01
C THR A 650 25.72 2.05 -14.89
N THR A 651 24.50 2.57 -14.82
CA THR A 651 24.06 3.73 -15.61
C THR A 651 23.99 5.03 -14.81
N THR A 652 24.14 4.97 -13.49
CA THR A 652 24.06 6.13 -12.61
C THR A 652 25.32 7.00 -12.72
N PRO A 653 25.20 8.27 -13.16
CA PRO A 653 26.32 9.17 -13.30
C PRO A 653 26.93 9.49 -11.93
N ILE A 654 28.26 9.38 -11.82
CA ILE A 654 28.97 9.61 -10.57
C ILE A 654 29.08 11.10 -10.21
N GLU A 655 28.90 11.95 -11.22
CA GLU A 655 28.88 13.41 -11.10
C GLU A 655 27.80 13.89 -10.15
N LYS A 656 26.71 13.12 -9.97
CA LYS A 656 25.64 13.47 -9.02
C LYS A 656 26.14 13.59 -7.58
N PHE A 657 27.23 12.92 -7.22
CA PHE A 657 27.84 12.96 -5.88
C PHE A 657 28.85 14.11 -5.70
N HIS A 658 29.12 14.87 -6.77
CA HIS A 658 30.01 16.01 -6.67
C HIS A 658 29.29 17.22 -6.07
N VAL A 659 29.80 17.68 -4.94
CA VAL A 659 29.35 18.92 -4.28
C VAL A 659 30.57 19.81 -4.11
N SER A 660 30.60 20.94 -4.81
CA SER A 660 31.74 21.86 -4.77
C SER A 660 31.77 22.65 -3.46
N ALA A 661 32.98 22.93 -2.96
CA ALA A 661 33.17 23.80 -1.80
C ALA A 661 32.89 25.26 -2.16
N GLY A 662 32.53 26.08 -1.17
CA GLY A 662 32.36 27.53 -1.31
C GLY A 662 31.10 27.98 -2.05
N LEU A 663 30.22 27.06 -2.44
CA LEU A 663 28.95 27.41 -3.07
C LEU A 663 27.98 28.01 -2.03
N PRO A 664 27.13 28.97 -2.43
CA PRO A 664 25.98 29.37 -1.61
C PRO A 664 25.05 28.18 -1.38
N ARG A 665 24.08 28.34 -0.48
CA ARG A 665 23.09 27.30 -0.17
C ARG A 665 22.45 26.77 -1.47
N ILE A 666 22.59 25.47 -1.71
CA ILE A 666 22.11 24.78 -2.91
C ILE A 666 20.63 24.47 -2.73
N GLU A 667 19.78 24.87 -3.68
CA GLU A 667 18.38 24.45 -3.69
C GLU A 667 18.29 22.98 -4.11
N ARG A 668 17.79 22.13 -3.21
CA ARG A 668 17.66 20.68 -3.43
C ARG A 668 16.34 20.27 -4.07
N VAL A 669 15.48 21.24 -4.39
CA VAL A 669 14.25 21.02 -5.13
C VAL A 669 14.23 21.93 -6.36
N LYS A 670 14.05 21.33 -7.53
CA LYS A 670 13.94 22.05 -8.79
C LYS A 670 12.48 22.33 -9.08
N THR A 671 12.13 23.60 -9.17
CA THR A 671 10.80 24.03 -9.58
C THR A 671 10.80 24.22 -11.09
N ASP A 672 10.00 23.46 -11.81
CA ASP A 672 9.78 23.71 -13.23
C ASP A 672 8.86 24.92 -13.39
N SER A 673 9.10 25.78 -14.38
CA SER A 673 8.24 26.94 -14.67
C SER A 673 6.96 26.51 -15.39
N SER A 674 6.15 25.64 -14.77
CA SER A 674 4.85 25.20 -15.29
C SER A 674 3.70 26.05 -14.76
N GLY A 675 2.57 26.07 -15.47
CA GLY A 675 1.37 26.80 -15.05
C GLY A 675 0.89 26.44 -13.65
N PHE A 676 1.01 25.15 -13.27
CA PHE A 676 0.70 24.67 -11.93
C PHE A 676 1.45 25.42 -10.81
N PHE A 677 2.74 25.72 -10.99
CA PHE A 677 3.49 26.44 -9.95
C PHE A 677 3.11 27.92 -9.87
N ASN A 678 2.68 28.52 -10.98
CA ASN A 678 2.15 29.88 -10.95
C ASN A 678 0.87 29.95 -10.12
N ASP A 679 0.01 28.93 -10.21
CA ASP A 679 -1.20 28.82 -9.39
C ASP A 679 -0.86 28.72 -7.89
N ILE A 680 0.08 27.83 -7.52
CA ILE A 680 0.55 27.69 -6.14
C ILE A 680 1.21 28.98 -5.62
N ILE A 681 2.04 29.65 -6.43
CA ILE A 681 2.67 30.92 -6.05
C ILE A 681 1.61 32.01 -5.85
N THR A 682 0.61 32.07 -6.73
CA THR A 682 -0.52 33.01 -6.62
C THR A 682 -1.28 32.77 -5.32
N PHE A 683 -1.61 31.51 -5.02
CA PHE A 683 -2.31 31.16 -3.79
C PHE A 683 -1.47 31.44 -2.53
N LYS A 684 -0.16 31.14 -2.58
CA LYS A 684 0.77 31.45 -1.48
C LYS A 684 0.87 32.96 -1.22
N SER A 685 0.92 33.76 -2.27
CA SER A 685 0.90 35.22 -2.17
C SER A 685 -0.42 35.71 -1.57
N PHE A 686 -1.55 35.18 -2.04
CA PHE A 686 -2.87 35.46 -1.49
C PHE A 686 -2.93 35.18 0.02
N ALA A 687 -2.56 33.97 0.45
CA ALA A 687 -2.57 33.56 1.85
C ALA A 687 -1.65 34.44 2.72
N LYS A 688 -0.48 34.82 2.19
CA LYS A 688 0.45 35.71 2.90
C LYS A 688 -0.14 37.11 3.12
N ASN A 689 -0.91 37.63 2.16
CA ASN A 689 -1.43 39.00 2.19
C ASN A 689 -2.78 39.11 2.94
N HIS A 690 -3.57 38.04 2.99
CA HIS A 690 -4.94 38.08 3.53
C HIS A 690 -5.14 37.29 4.82
N LEU A 691 -4.18 36.45 5.23
CA LEU A 691 -4.27 35.68 6.48
C LEU A 691 -3.16 36.09 7.44
N THR A 692 -3.55 36.48 8.65
CA THR A 692 -2.62 36.63 9.79
C THR A 692 -1.96 35.30 10.14
N LYS A 693 -0.94 35.32 11.01
CA LYS A 693 -0.16 34.12 11.35
C LYS A 693 -1.01 33.09 12.11
N GLU A 694 -1.98 33.56 12.87
CA GLU A 694 -2.92 32.78 13.69
C GLU A 694 -4.13 32.29 12.88
N GLN A 695 -4.49 33.00 11.80
CA GLN A 695 -5.56 32.59 10.89
C GLN A 695 -5.13 31.49 9.93
N THR A 696 -6.09 30.65 9.55
CA THR A 696 -5.93 29.63 8.50
C THR A 696 -7.11 29.67 7.52
N PHE A 697 -7.12 28.78 6.54
CA PHE A 697 -8.27 28.53 5.66
C PHE A 697 -8.75 27.09 5.84
N PHE A 698 -9.94 26.78 5.34
CA PHE A 698 -10.41 25.40 5.26
C PHE A 698 -10.37 24.90 3.81
N ASP A 699 -10.06 23.63 3.62
CA ASP A 699 -9.94 23.00 2.30
C ASP A 699 -11.04 21.97 2.10
N LEU A 700 -12.06 22.34 1.31
CA LEU A 700 -13.14 21.46 0.85
C LEU A 700 -12.89 20.93 -0.58
N SER A 701 -11.92 21.49 -1.31
CA SER A 701 -11.52 21.03 -2.64
C SER A 701 -10.65 19.78 -2.63
N ASN A 702 -10.26 19.33 -1.43
CA ASN A 702 -9.39 18.17 -1.20
C ASN A 702 -8.00 18.37 -1.83
N SER A 703 -7.41 19.55 -1.61
CA SER A 703 -6.07 19.97 -2.03
C SER A 703 -5.13 20.25 -0.84
N PRO A 704 -4.92 19.26 0.08
CA PRO A 704 -4.32 19.50 1.39
C PRO A 704 -2.85 19.95 1.36
N MET A 705 -2.14 19.83 0.24
CA MET A 705 -0.81 20.41 0.06
C MET A 705 -0.79 21.95 0.15
N LEU A 706 -1.92 22.64 -0.03
CA LEU A 706 -2.00 24.09 0.11
C LEU A 706 -1.56 24.55 1.51
N TYR A 707 -1.86 23.79 2.56
CA TYR A 707 -1.41 24.10 3.93
C TYR A 707 0.13 24.10 4.02
N TYR A 708 0.78 23.10 3.45
CA TYR A 708 2.24 23.01 3.40
C TYR A 708 2.87 24.21 2.67
N TYR A 709 2.38 24.54 1.48
CA TYR A 709 2.96 25.64 0.70
C TYR A 709 2.76 27.02 1.34
N THR A 710 1.65 27.20 2.04
CA THR A 710 1.29 28.45 2.73
C THR A 710 1.79 28.53 4.17
N GLN A 711 2.30 27.41 4.72
CA GLN A 711 2.74 27.29 6.11
C GLN A 711 1.62 27.66 7.10
N LYS A 712 0.38 27.27 6.79
CA LYS A 712 -0.80 27.50 7.63
C LYS A 712 -1.17 26.24 8.41
N ASN A 713 -1.72 26.43 9.61
CA ASN A 713 -2.11 25.29 10.44
C ASN A 713 -3.30 24.56 9.82
N ILE A 714 -3.36 23.24 10.01
CA ILE A 714 -4.41 22.39 9.48
C ILE A 714 -5.50 22.29 10.54
N PRO A 715 -6.72 22.78 10.28
CA PRO A 715 -7.80 22.74 11.26
C PRO A 715 -8.46 21.35 11.28
N SER A 716 -7.65 20.29 11.41
CA SER A 716 -8.09 18.89 11.44
C SER A 716 -7.07 18.00 12.17
N TYR A 717 -7.56 16.95 12.82
CA TYR A 717 -6.73 15.89 13.36
C TYR A 717 -5.96 15.13 12.25
N PHE A 718 -6.51 15.02 11.04
CA PHE A 718 -5.88 14.30 9.93
C PHE A 718 -5.08 15.23 9.02
N ASN A 719 -3.95 14.75 8.49
CA ASN A 719 -3.14 15.51 7.52
C ASN A 719 -3.79 15.65 6.14
N GLN A 720 -4.56 14.65 5.74
CA GLN A 720 -5.51 14.72 4.63
C GLN A 720 -6.89 15.01 5.23
N GLY A 721 -7.30 16.27 5.20
CA GLY A 721 -8.44 16.79 5.96
C GLY A 721 -9.74 16.03 5.72
N ILE A 722 -10.47 16.38 4.65
CA ILE A 722 -11.81 15.82 4.42
C ILE A 722 -11.79 14.35 3.98
N GLN A 723 -10.78 13.88 3.23
CA GLN A 723 -10.72 12.48 2.77
C GLN A 723 -10.65 11.44 3.90
N ASN A 724 -10.20 11.83 5.10
CA ASN A 724 -10.17 10.94 6.26
C ASN A 724 -11.37 11.14 7.19
N VAL A 725 -12.25 12.11 6.91
CA VAL A 725 -13.42 12.49 7.71
C VAL A 725 -14.71 12.01 7.04
N VAL A 726 -14.79 10.68 6.86
CA VAL A 726 -15.78 10.03 5.98
C VAL A 726 -17.04 9.52 6.66
N THR A 727 -17.14 9.66 7.98
CA THR A 727 -18.32 9.25 8.76
C THR A 727 -19.03 10.44 9.38
N ASP A 728 -20.32 10.32 9.69
CA ASP A 728 -21.12 11.39 10.30
C ASP A 728 -20.48 11.86 11.61
N ARG A 729 -20.03 10.93 12.44
CA ARG A 729 -19.34 11.25 13.70
C ARG A 729 -17.99 11.94 13.49
N LEU A 730 -17.20 11.53 12.49
CA LEU A 730 -15.94 12.22 12.18
C LEU A 730 -16.20 13.65 11.70
N GLN A 731 -17.24 13.88 10.91
CA GLN A 731 -17.61 15.23 10.46
C GLN A 731 -18.01 16.11 11.65
N GLN A 732 -18.75 15.57 12.62
CA GLN A 732 -19.07 16.31 13.86
C GLN A 732 -17.81 16.69 14.63
N TYR A 733 -16.87 15.77 14.81
CA TYR A 733 -15.60 16.09 15.44
C TYR A 733 -14.84 17.17 14.69
N LEU A 734 -14.77 17.11 13.36
CA LEU A 734 -14.10 18.17 12.62
C LEU A 734 -14.77 19.53 12.88
N LEU A 735 -16.10 19.61 12.86
CA LEU A 735 -16.84 20.85 13.14
C LEU A 735 -16.60 21.38 14.56
N GLU A 736 -16.50 20.50 15.55
CA GLU A 736 -16.10 20.86 16.92
C GLU A 736 -14.68 21.46 16.94
N ASP A 737 -13.76 20.92 16.13
CA ASP A 737 -12.39 21.43 16.03
C ASP A 737 -12.34 22.78 15.31
N LEU A 738 -13.11 22.97 14.23
CA LEU A 738 -13.17 24.22 13.47
C LEU A 738 -13.55 25.43 14.33
N ALA A 739 -14.33 25.23 15.39
CA ALA A 739 -14.72 26.29 16.32
C ALA A 739 -13.52 26.94 17.04
N ASN A 740 -12.36 26.28 17.07
CA ASN A 740 -11.13 26.77 17.70
C ASN A 740 -10.22 27.56 16.75
N TYR A 741 -10.63 27.75 15.49
CA TYR A 741 -9.82 28.41 14.46
C TYR A 741 -10.52 29.64 13.89
N ASP A 742 -9.76 30.69 13.61
CA ASP A 742 -10.22 31.80 12.79
C ASP A 742 -9.98 31.49 11.31
N ILE A 743 -11.07 31.18 10.60
CA ILE A 743 -11.06 30.70 9.21
C ILE A 743 -11.83 31.71 8.35
N PRO A 744 -11.23 32.80 7.86
CA PRO A 744 -11.93 33.74 6.98
C PRO A 744 -12.22 33.17 5.59
N PHE A 745 -11.46 32.18 5.12
CA PHE A 745 -11.61 31.62 3.78
C PHE A 745 -11.85 30.11 3.77
N CYS A 746 -12.73 29.67 2.86
CA CYS A 746 -12.95 28.26 2.53
C CYS A 746 -12.63 28.03 1.05
N ILE A 747 -11.80 27.02 0.77
CA ILE A 747 -11.43 26.61 -0.59
C ILE A 747 -12.46 25.57 -1.02
N ALA A 748 -13.47 26.00 -1.77
CA ALA A 748 -14.66 25.22 -2.03
C ALA A 748 -14.47 24.15 -3.11
N SER A 749 -13.72 24.47 -4.17
CA SER A 749 -13.43 23.55 -5.28
C SER A 749 -12.24 24.00 -6.12
N ASN A 750 -11.70 23.10 -6.94
CA ASN A 750 -10.77 23.45 -8.01
C ASN A 750 -11.49 24.08 -9.21
N VAL A 751 -10.76 24.88 -9.99
CA VAL A 751 -11.23 25.55 -11.20
C VAL A 751 -10.18 25.38 -12.31
N PRO A 752 -10.44 24.52 -13.33
CA PRO A 752 -11.63 23.67 -13.48
C PRO A 752 -11.68 22.56 -12.42
N LYS A 753 -12.89 22.03 -12.17
CA LYS A 753 -13.08 20.88 -11.27
C LYS A 753 -12.26 19.68 -11.77
N ASN A 754 -11.67 18.95 -10.84
CA ASN A 754 -10.90 17.75 -11.11
C ASN A 754 -11.42 16.56 -10.27
N TRP A 755 -10.70 15.43 -10.31
CA TRP A 755 -11.09 14.21 -9.60
C TRP A 755 -11.23 14.38 -8.08
N PHE A 756 -10.50 15.31 -7.47
CA PHE A 756 -10.51 15.57 -6.03
C PHE A 756 -11.76 16.34 -5.55
N ASP A 757 -12.47 17.03 -6.44
CA ASP A 757 -13.76 17.68 -6.12
C ASP A 757 -14.94 16.70 -6.03
N ALA A 758 -14.78 15.52 -6.64
CA ALA A 758 -15.79 14.47 -6.68
C ALA A 758 -15.12 13.09 -6.70
N THR A 759 -14.43 12.76 -5.59
CA THR A 759 -13.74 11.47 -5.46
C THR A 759 -14.71 10.31 -5.68
N ASP A 760 -14.33 9.36 -6.54
CA ASP A 760 -15.17 8.23 -6.97
C ASP A 760 -16.55 8.65 -7.51
N ASP A 761 -16.61 9.77 -8.22
CA ASP A 761 -17.84 10.40 -8.73
C ASP A 761 -18.83 10.85 -7.65
N VAL A 762 -18.38 10.95 -6.38
CA VAL A 762 -19.18 11.46 -5.27
C VAL A 762 -18.71 12.88 -4.93
N PRO A 763 -19.50 13.93 -5.22
CA PRO A 763 -19.13 15.31 -4.91
C PRO A 763 -18.77 15.51 -3.44
N ASN A 764 -17.73 16.29 -3.14
CA ASN A 764 -17.29 16.55 -1.76
C ASN A 764 -18.42 17.15 -0.91
N THR A 765 -19.23 18.02 -1.48
CA THR A 765 -20.40 18.63 -0.81
C THR A 765 -21.49 17.63 -0.43
N LEU A 766 -21.58 16.51 -1.16
CA LEU A 766 -22.49 15.41 -0.84
C LEU A 766 -21.84 14.47 0.18
N ARG A 767 -20.59 14.06 -0.06
CA ARG A 767 -19.85 13.13 0.81
C ARG A 767 -19.66 13.68 2.22
N TYR A 768 -19.33 14.96 2.33
CA TYR A 768 -19.05 15.68 3.57
C TYR A 768 -20.18 16.67 3.90
N PHE A 769 -21.43 16.20 3.82
CA PHE A 769 -22.61 17.05 3.85
C PHE A 769 -22.70 17.97 5.09
N ARG A 770 -22.27 17.55 6.28
CA ARG A 770 -22.31 18.41 7.48
C ARG A 770 -21.33 19.56 7.37
N ILE A 771 -20.15 19.26 6.84
CA ILE A 771 -19.08 20.25 6.64
C ILE A 771 -19.53 21.23 5.55
N ALA A 772 -20.06 20.74 4.44
CA ALA A 772 -20.57 21.58 3.36
C ALA A 772 -21.67 22.53 3.87
N GLU A 773 -22.68 22.03 4.57
CA GLU A 773 -23.76 22.83 5.14
C GLU A 773 -23.26 23.88 6.16
N TYR A 774 -22.27 23.53 6.98
CA TYR A 774 -21.63 24.47 7.89
C TYR A 774 -21.06 25.68 7.15
N PHE A 775 -20.32 25.44 6.05
CA PHE A 775 -19.75 26.48 5.21
C PHE A 775 -20.82 27.24 4.42
N PHE A 776 -21.83 26.57 3.87
CA PHE A 776 -22.90 27.22 3.11
C PHE A 776 -23.71 28.24 3.93
N GLN A 777 -23.85 28.01 5.24
CA GLN A 777 -24.55 28.93 6.15
C GLN A 777 -23.70 30.16 6.54
N ARG A 778 -22.37 30.06 6.43
CA ARG A 778 -21.43 31.01 7.03
C ARG A 778 -20.52 31.69 6.02
N TYR A 779 -20.50 31.23 4.78
CA TYR A 779 -19.61 31.70 3.74
C TYR A 779 -20.38 31.87 2.43
N HIS A 780 -19.88 32.75 1.57
CA HIS A 780 -20.40 32.98 0.23
C HIS A 780 -19.27 32.91 -0.82
N PRO A 781 -19.56 32.50 -2.07
CA PRO A 781 -18.61 32.57 -3.17
C PRO A 781 -18.05 33.98 -3.34
N TRP A 782 -16.73 34.09 -3.41
CA TRP A 782 -16.04 35.38 -3.47
C TRP A 782 -15.17 35.49 -4.71
N ALA A 783 -14.07 34.75 -4.79
CA ALA A 783 -13.07 34.92 -5.85
C ALA A 783 -12.45 33.61 -6.34
N ILE A 784 -11.82 33.65 -7.52
CA ILE A 784 -10.96 32.59 -8.04
C ILE A 784 -9.50 32.98 -7.80
N VAL A 785 -8.78 32.17 -7.03
CA VAL A 785 -7.39 32.41 -6.63
C VAL A 785 -6.55 31.19 -6.94
N GLY A 786 -5.55 31.34 -7.81
CA GLY A 786 -4.60 30.27 -8.15
C GLY A 786 -5.28 28.96 -8.56
N GLY A 787 -6.29 29.03 -9.43
CA GLY A 787 -7.04 27.84 -9.88
C GLY A 787 -8.03 27.27 -8.85
N HIS A 788 -8.37 28.00 -7.78
CA HIS A 788 -9.33 27.55 -6.78
C HIS A 788 -10.48 28.54 -6.56
N ALA A 789 -11.70 28.01 -6.36
CA ALA A 789 -12.85 28.77 -5.91
C ALA A 789 -12.74 29.03 -4.40
N VAL A 790 -12.57 30.29 -4.03
CA VAL A 790 -12.39 30.76 -2.66
C VAL A 790 -13.66 31.45 -2.19
N TRP A 791 -14.18 30.99 -1.06
CA TRP A 791 -15.36 31.53 -0.41
C TRP A 791 -14.97 32.33 0.82
N LEU A 792 -15.72 33.40 1.06
CA LEU A 792 -15.47 34.36 2.13
C LEU A 792 -16.50 34.22 3.24
N ARG A 793 -16.06 34.28 4.50
CA ARG A 793 -16.94 34.26 5.68
C ARG A 793 -17.84 35.50 5.68
N ASN A 794 -19.12 35.32 5.98
CA ASN A 794 -20.18 36.34 5.83
C ASN A 794 -20.01 37.57 6.74
N ASP A 795 -19.26 37.45 7.82
CA ASP A 795 -18.99 38.53 8.78
C ASP A 795 -17.68 39.28 8.49
N VAL A 796 -16.96 38.90 7.44
CA VAL A 796 -15.72 39.55 7.01
C VAL A 796 -15.92 40.15 5.64
N ASP A 797 -15.37 41.35 5.44
CA ASP A 797 -15.38 42.04 4.16
C ASP A 797 -13.96 42.14 3.62
N PHE A 798 -13.74 41.61 2.41
CA PHE A 798 -12.48 41.78 1.68
C PHE A 798 -12.79 42.27 0.26
N PRO A 799 -12.09 43.31 -0.20
CA PRO A 799 -12.23 43.77 -1.58
C PRO A 799 -11.84 42.64 -2.54
N LEU A 800 -12.60 42.49 -3.63
CA LEU A 800 -12.36 41.45 -4.64
C LEU A 800 -10.97 41.56 -5.31
N ASP A 801 -10.30 42.71 -5.14
CA ASP A 801 -8.96 43.03 -5.64
C ASP A 801 -8.77 42.66 -7.12
N GLN A 802 -7.60 42.09 -7.44
CA GLN A 802 -7.14 41.63 -8.75
C GLN A 802 -7.69 40.23 -9.15
N PHE A 803 -8.57 39.64 -8.34
CA PHE A 803 -9.07 38.29 -8.55
C PHE A 803 -10.41 38.29 -9.29
N ALA A 804 -10.64 37.27 -10.12
CA ALA A 804 -11.91 37.11 -10.80
C ALA A 804 -13.00 36.68 -9.81
N GLN A 805 -14.23 37.20 -9.95
CA GLN A 805 -15.36 36.78 -9.12
C GLN A 805 -15.68 35.29 -9.34
N ASP A 806 -15.96 34.56 -8.26
CA ASP A 806 -16.44 33.18 -8.36
C ASP A 806 -17.90 33.14 -8.83
N THR A 807 -18.06 32.99 -10.14
CA THR A 807 -19.37 32.75 -10.77
C THR A 807 -19.66 31.26 -10.97
N ILE A 808 -18.70 30.37 -10.70
CA ILE A 808 -18.81 28.93 -10.95
C ILE A 808 -19.60 28.25 -9.84
N SER A 809 -19.35 28.61 -8.58
CA SER A 809 -20.04 28.05 -7.42
C SER A 809 -21.54 28.38 -7.38
N THR A 810 -21.99 29.38 -8.14
CA THR A 810 -23.39 29.80 -8.21
C THR A 810 -24.15 29.19 -9.38
N GLN A 811 -23.48 28.46 -10.28
CA GLN A 811 -24.12 27.76 -11.40
C GLN A 811 -24.95 26.58 -10.91
N THR A 812 -26.04 26.29 -11.63
CA THR A 812 -26.89 25.13 -11.38
C THR A 812 -26.07 23.84 -11.44
N GLN A 813 -26.05 23.09 -10.35
CA GLN A 813 -25.32 21.83 -10.23
C GLN A 813 -26.26 20.65 -10.47
N ILE A 814 -25.71 19.57 -11.03
CA ILE A 814 -26.38 18.29 -11.23
C ILE A 814 -25.61 17.22 -10.46
N TYR A 815 -26.22 16.63 -9.43
CA TYR A 815 -25.62 15.54 -8.66
C TYR A 815 -26.23 14.20 -9.05
N LYS A 816 -25.37 13.25 -9.45
CA LYS A 816 -25.76 11.88 -9.75
C LYS A 816 -25.68 11.05 -8.48
N ILE A 817 -26.80 10.91 -7.78
CA ILE A 817 -26.88 10.29 -6.45
C ILE A 817 -27.41 8.85 -6.47
N ARG A 818 -27.78 8.34 -7.64
CA ARG A 818 -28.11 6.92 -7.88
C ARG A 818 -29.13 6.38 -6.86
N TYR A 819 -28.82 5.33 -6.10
CA TYR A 819 -29.70 4.73 -5.09
C TYR A 819 -29.69 5.44 -3.74
N LEU A 820 -28.86 6.47 -3.54
CA LEU A 820 -28.75 7.14 -2.25
C LEU A 820 -30.12 7.58 -1.68
N PRO A 821 -31.08 8.09 -2.48
CA PRO A 821 -32.37 8.48 -1.91
C PRO A 821 -33.17 7.32 -1.33
N TYR A 822 -33.12 6.15 -1.99
CA TYR A 822 -33.71 4.93 -1.48
C TYR A 822 -32.98 4.45 -0.21
N VAL A 823 -31.64 4.46 -0.22
CA VAL A 823 -30.82 4.04 0.93
C VAL A 823 -31.12 4.91 2.16
N TRP A 824 -31.16 6.24 1.99
CA TRP A 824 -31.51 7.16 3.08
C TRP A 824 -32.93 6.90 3.61
N ALA A 825 -33.94 6.81 2.75
CA ALA A 825 -35.30 6.56 3.21
C ALA A 825 -35.45 5.20 3.92
N LYS A 826 -34.75 4.16 3.44
CA LYS A 826 -34.80 2.81 4.00
C LYS A 826 -34.17 2.73 5.38
N PHE A 827 -32.97 3.27 5.55
CA PHE A 827 -32.19 3.10 6.78
C PHE A 827 -32.36 4.25 7.79
N GLU A 828 -32.91 5.40 7.37
CA GLU A 828 -33.14 6.57 8.23
C GLU A 828 -34.62 6.84 8.50
N LYS A 829 -35.48 5.83 8.43
CA LYS A 829 -36.92 6.01 8.67
C LYS A 829 -37.22 6.69 10.02
N ASP A 830 -36.41 6.40 11.04
CA ASP A 830 -36.56 6.91 12.40
C ASP A 830 -35.62 8.10 12.72
N SER A 831 -34.93 8.67 11.71
CA SER A 831 -34.12 9.87 11.92
C SER A 831 -35.01 11.02 12.45
N PRO A 832 -34.59 11.76 13.49
CA PRO A 832 -35.38 12.85 14.04
C PRO A 832 -35.47 14.00 13.02
N VAL A 833 -36.63 14.08 12.37
CA VAL A 833 -36.96 15.12 11.38
C VAL A 833 -38.30 15.75 11.75
N THR A 834 -38.46 17.03 11.43
CA THR A 834 -39.75 17.72 11.48
C THR A 834 -40.28 17.86 10.07
N ILE A 835 -41.47 17.32 9.80
CA ILE A 835 -42.19 17.53 8.54
C ILE A 835 -42.69 18.96 8.52
N LEU A 836 -42.28 19.74 7.51
CA LEU A 836 -42.73 21.11 7.31
C LEU A 836 -44.05 21.14 6.54
N ARG A 837 -44.14 20.32 5.48
CA ARG A 837 -45.35 20.18 4.65
C ARG A 837 -45.31 18.87 3.87
N THR A 838 -46.46 18.23 3.73
CA THR A 838 -46.67 17.07 2.85
C THR A 838 -47.68 17.44 1.78
N PHE A 839 -47.37 17.09 0.54
CA PHE A 839 -48.20 17.24 -0.63
C PHE A 839 -48.64 15.85 -1.08
N ASN A 840 -49.95 15.64 -1.14
CA ASN A 840 -50.52 14.43 -1.72
C ASN A 840 -50.72 14.62 -3.23
N GLU A 841 -51.00 13.52 -3.94
CA GLU A 841 -51.21 13.51 -5.39
C GLU A 841 -52.17 14.62 -5.89
N LYS A 842 -53.25 14.91 -5.14
CA LYS A 842 -54.24 15.97 -5.48
C LYS A 842 -53.71 17.40 -5.38
N GLU A 843 -52.62 17.61 -4.65
CA GLU A 843 -52.00 18.92 -4.41
C GLU A 843 -50.79 19.15 -5.32
N MET A 844 -50.40 18.14 -6.11
CA MET A 844 -49.31 18.22 -7.07
C MET A 844 -49.80 18.72 -8.42
N ASN A 845 -48.99 19.56 -9.08
CA ASN A 845 -49.16 19.88 -10.49
C ASN A 845 -48.55 18.75 -11.32
N ILE A 846 -49.40 17.87 -11.88
CA ILE A 846 -48.98 16.70 -12.66
C ILE A 846 -49.16 16.98 -14.15
N HIS A 847 -48.08 16.99 -14.93
CA HIS A 847 -48.11 17.16 -16.38
C HIS A 847 -47.09 16.24 -17.06
N GLN A 848 -47.52 15.30 -17.90
CA GLN A 848 -46.64 14.35 -18.63
C GLN A 848 -45.61 13.66 -17.71
N SER A 849 -46.08 13.06 -16.61
CA SER A 849 -45.24 12.39 -15.60
C SER A 849 -44.24 13.31 -14.87
N ASN A 850 -44.42 14.63 -14.94
CA ASN A 850 -43.73 15.59 -14.07
C ASN A 850 -44.62 15.91 -12.87
N TYR A 851 -44.12 15.71 -11.67
CA TYR A 851 -44.82 15.94 -10.41
C TYR A 851 -44.20 17.15 -9.71
N SER A 852 -44.90 18.28 -9.71
CA SER A 852 -44.36 19.55 -9.21
C SER A 852 -45.15 20.05 -8.00
N VAL A 853 -44.44 20.60 -7.01
CA VAL A 853 -45.04 21.21 -5.80
C VAL A 853 -44.47 22.59 -5.56
N PHE A 854 -45.31 23.47 -5.01
CA PHE A 854 -44.95 24.80 -4.57
C PHE A 854 -45.24 24.95 -3.08
N PHE A 855 -44.27 25.46 -2.33
CA PHE A 855 -44.35 25.68 -0.90
C PHE A 855 -43.96 27.11 -0.55
N ASP A 856 -44.40 27.58 0.61
CA ASP A 856 -43.91 28.84 1.18
C ASP A 856 -42.40 28.75 1.41
N SER A 857 -41.72 29.89 1.34
CA SER A 857 -40.25 29.96 1.38
C SER A 857 -39.65 29.01 2.41
N THR A 858 -38.64 28.27 1.99
CA THR A 858 -38.03 27.20 2.78
C THR A 858 -37.38 27.68 4.07
N VAL A 859 -37.66 26.95 5.15
CA VAL A 859 -36.95 27.12 6.43
C VAL A 859 -35.61 26.43 6.31
N ILE A 860 -34.53 27.22 6.26
CA ILE A 860 -33.16 26.73 6.33
C ILE A 860 -32.94 26.11 7.72
N SER A 861 -32.60 24.83 7.76
CA SER A 861 -32.24 24.15 9.01
C SER A 861 -30.72 24.10 9.18
N PRO A 862 -30.17 24.38 10.38
CA PRO A 862 -28.75 24.23 10.63
C PRO A 862 -28.27 22.78 10.47
N ASN A 863 -29.15 21.80 10.68
CA ASN A 863 -28.85 20.37 10.63
C ASN A 863 -29.21 19.71 9.30
N GLY A 864 -29.67 20.50 8.31
CA GLY A 864 -29.99 20.07 6.96
C GLY A 864 -31.48 19.97 6.66
N ASN A 865 -31.80 19.99 5.37
CA ASN A 865 -33.15 19.90 4.83
C ASN A 865 -33.27 18.66 3.93
N TYR A 866 -34.48 18.10 3.88
CA TYR A 866 -34.77 16.91 3.08
C TYR A 866 -36.04 17.10 2.25
N ILE A 867 -36.10 16.38 1.14
CA ILE A 867 -37.34 16.11 0.41
C ILE A 867 -37.55 14.60 0.44
N ASP A 868 -38.62 14.16 1.09
CA ASP A 868 -39.08 12.77 1.04
C ASP A 868 -40.16 12.63 -0.02
N PHE A 869 -40.19 11.49 -0.70
CA PHE A 869 -41.26 11.19 -1.64
C PHE A 869 -41.49 9.68 -1.74
N THR A 870 -42.72 9.31 -2.08
CA THR A 870 -43.12 7.90 -2.25
C THR A 870 -43.44 7.65 -3.71
N ILE A 871 -42.83 6.63 -4.31
CA ILE A 871 -43.03 6.27 -5.72
C ILE A 871 -43.52 4.83 -5.81
N ASN A 872 -44.53 4.59 -6.64
CA ASN A 872 -44.94 3.25 -7.07
C ASN A 872 -44.16 2.84 -8.32
N GLY A 873 -43.37 1.77 -8.20
CA GLY A 873 -42.34 1.28 -9.13
C GLY A 873 -42.79 0.48 -10.35
N ASN A 874 -44.04 0.56 -10.82
CA ASN A 874 -44.66 -0.34 -11.84
C ASN A 874 -44.12 -0.24 -13.31
N GLY A 875 -42.80 -0.11 -13.51
CA GLY A 875 -42.17 0.02 -14.83
C GLY A 875 -41.45 -1.24 -15.35
N ASN A 876 -41.04 -1.23 -16.63
CA ASN A 876 -40.13 -2.24 -17.18
C ASN A 876 -38.67 -1.86 -16.85
N GLY A 877 -38.20 -2.27 -15.66
CA GLY A 877 -36.80 -2.09 -15.24
C GLY A 877 -36.54 -0.81 -14.44
N GLU A 878 -35.28 -0.67 -14.00
CA GLU A 878 -34.80 0.49 -13.25
C GLU A 878 -34.79 1.74 -14.13
N GLN A 879 -35.16 2.89 -13.55
CA GLN A 879 -35.31 4.14 -14.31
C GLN A 879 -34.69 5.31 -13.56
N ASN A 880 -34.07 6.22 -14.33
CA ASN A 880 -33.47 7.43 -13.81
C ASN A 880 -34.51 8.57 -13.73
N TYR A 881 -34.55 9.22 -12.59
CA TYR A 881 -35.38 10.38 -12.30
C TYR A 881 -34.52 11.57 -11.91
N ILE A 882 -35.10 12.75 -12.05
CA ILE A 882 -34.50 14.01 -11.65
C ILE A 882 -35.43 14.68 -10.65
N LEU A 883 -34.86 15.02 -9.49
CA LEU A 883 -35.45 15.97 -8.55
C LEU A 883 -34.85 17.35 -8.83
N ASP A 884 -35.63 18.23 -9.43
CA ASP A 884 -35.30 19.65 -9.57
C ASP A 884 -35.76 20.40 -8.31
N PHE A 885 -35.00 21.39 -7.86
CA PHE A 885 -35.48 22.40 -6.91
C PHE A 885 -35.14 23.82 -7.40
N GLY A 886 -35.92 24.81 -6.96
CA GLY A 886 -35.74 26.16 -7.46
C GLY A 886 -36.79 27.18 -7.02
N LYS A 887 -36.96 28.23 -7.82
CA LYS A 887 -37.96 29.27 -7.58
C LYS A 887 -38.74 29.58 -8.84
N ASP A 888 -40.07 29.59 -8.76
CA ASP A 888 -40.95 30.03 -9.87
C ASP A 888 -40.59 29.37 -11.21
N TRP A 889 -40.29 28.06 -11.18
CA TRP A 889 -39.79 27.23 -12.30
C TRP A 889 -38.33 27.41 -12.73
N GLU A 890 -37.62 28.43 -12.24
CA GLU A 890 -36.18 28.56 -12.40
C GLU A 890 -35.46 27.48 -11.60
N ILE A 891 -34.62 26.66 -12.24
CA ILE A 891 -33.96 25.52 -11.61
C ILE A 891 -32.63 25.96 -11.00
N TYR A 892 -32.48 25.76 -9.69
CA TYR A 892 -31.26 26.09 -8.95
C TYR A 892 -30.36 24.88 -8.71
N GLY A 893 -30.90 23.67 -8.72
CA GLY A 893 -30.11 22.44 -8.62
C GLY A 893 -30.93 21.21 -8.99
N GLN A 894 -30.22 20.13 -9.32
CA GLN A 894 -30.80 18.89 -9.81
C GLN A 894 -30.13 17.68 -9.17
N PHE A 895 -30.93 16.71 -8.74
CA PHE A 895 -30.44 15.40 -8.28
C PHE A 895 -30.94 14.31 -9.23
N GLU A 896 -30.02 13.62 -9.91
CA GLU A 896 -30.32 12.43 -10.71
C GLU A 896 -30.24 11.18 -9.82
N PHE A 897 -31.30 10.38 -9.78
CA PHE A 897 -31.39 9.20 -8.92
C PHE A 897 -32.11 8.04 -9.61
N VAL A 898 -31.96 6.83 -9.06
CA VAL A 898 -32.56 5.61 -9.60
C VAL A 898 -33.79 5.21 -8.79
N VAL A 899 -34.90 4.96 -9.47
CA VAL A 899 -36.11 4.36 -8.91
C VAL A 899 -36.07 2.86 -9.14
N LYS A 900 -36.31 2.08 -8.07
CA LYS A 900 -36.33 0.62 -8.13
C LYS A 900 -37.61 0.16 -8.82
N ASN A 901 -37.50 -0.87 -9.63
CA ASN A 901 -38.67 -1.55 -10.17
C ASN A 901 -39.27 -2.47 -9.09
N ASN A 902 -40.15 -1.90 -8.26
CA ASN A 902 -40.89 -2.64 -7.24
C ASN A 902 -42.38 -2.27 -7.34
N PRO A 903 -43.30 -3.23 -7.49
CA PRO A 903 -44.74 -2.94 -7.49
C PRO A 903 -45.26 -2.39 -6.15
N GLU A 904 -44.49 -2.53 -5.07
CA GLU A 904 -44.79 -1.92 -3.78
C GLU A 904 -44.37 -0.44 -3.72
N LEU A 905 -45.05 0.34 -2.88
CA LEU A 905 -44.70 1.74 -2.63
C LEU A 905 -43.35 1.83 -1.91
N GLU A 906 -42.40 2.50 -2.55
CA GLU A 906 -41.07 2.72 -1.99
C GLU A 906 -40.88 4.18 -1.61
N ASN A 907 -40.19 4.40 -0.48
CA ASN A 907 -39.85 5.74 -0.02
C ASN A 907 -38.45 6.13 -0.49
N TYR A 908 -38.28 7.41 -0.76
CA TYR A 908 -37.05 8.04 -1.17
C TYR A 908 -36.87 9.34 -0.39
N ARG A 909 -35.62 9.67 -0.04
CA ARG A 909 -35.26 10.83 0.75
C ARG A 909 -34.05 11.50 0.14
N VAL A 910 -34.10 12.79 -0.19
CA VAL A 910 -32.95 13.55 -0.72
C VAL A 910 -32.59 14.66 0.25
N ARG A 911 -31.34 14.68 0.74
CA ARG A 911 -30.77 15.79 1.50
C ARG A 911 -30.39 16.94 0.58
N ILE A 912 -31.39 17.72 0.20
CA ILE A 912 -31.31 18.87 -0.71
C ILE A 912 -30.35 19.98 -0.25
N SER A 913 -30.10 20.11 1.06
CA SER A 913 -29.14 21.08 1.62
C SER A 913 -27.67 20.77 1.31
N THR A 914 -27.36 19.71 0.56
CA THR A 914 -25.99 19.46 0.08
C THR A 914 -25.59 20.37 -1.10
N MET A 915 -26.48 21.24 -1.58
CA MET A 915 -26.19 22.23 -2.63
C MET A 915 -26.30 23.66 -2.09
N TYR A 916 -25.28 24.47 -2.33
CA TYR A 916 -25.20 25.86 -1.86
C TYR A 916 -26.41 26.73 -2.22
N ARG A 917 -26.97 26.53 -3.43
CA ARG A 917 -28.12 27.31 -3.91
C ARG A 917 -29.37 27.15 -3.07
N TRP A 918 -29.45 26.11 -2.23
CA TRP A 918 -30.49 25.98 -1.21
C TRP A 918 -30.42 27.09 -0.15
N PHE A 919 -29.22 27.60 0.16
CA PHE A 919 -28.98 28.65 1.15
C PHE A 919 -28.96 30.06 0.54
N ASP A 920 -28.40 30.21 -0.66
CA ASP A 920 -28.28 31.49 -1.36
C ASP A 920 -29.62 32.02 -1.91
N LYS A 921 -30.56 31.12 -2.24
CA LYS A 921 -31.82 31.49 -2.91
C LYS A 921 -33.04 31.11 -2.08
N LYS A 922 -34.11 31.89 -2.26
CA LYS A 922 -35.44 31.57 -1.72
C LYS A 922 -36.08 30.46 -2.56
N VAL A 923 -35.83 29.20 -2.19
CA VAL A 923 -36.43 28.04 -2.85
C VAL A 923 -37.89 27.89 -2.43
N ASN A 924 -38.79 27.78 -3.41
CA ASN A 924 -40.25 27.59 -3.22
C ASN A 924 -40.83 26.47 -4.08
N PHE A 925 -39.99 25.73 -4.82
CA PHE A 925 -40.39 24.77 -5.84
C PHE A 925 -39.55 23.51 -5.77
N ALA A 926 -40.22 22.35 -5.95
CA ALA A 926 -39.58 21.07 -6.21
C ALA A 926 -40.35 20.29 -7.29
N ARG A 927 -39.64 19.56 -8.15
CA ARG A 927 -40.24 18.74 -9.21
C ARG A 927 -39.52 17.42 -9.38
N ILE A 928 -40.28 16.33 -9.44
CA ILE A 928 -39.79 15.00 -9.79
C ILE A 928 -40.23 14.69 -11.22
N ARG A 929 -39.29 14.28 -12.06
CA ARG A 929 -39.55 13.94 -13.47
C ARG A 929 -38.64 12.82 -13.97
N PRO A 930 -39.06 12.03 -14.97
CA PRO A 930 -38.16 11.06 -15.59
C PRO A 930 -37.01 11.79 -16.33
N GLN A 931 -35.82 11.19 -16.34
CA GLN A 931 -34.67 11.71 -17.09
C GLN A 931 -34.93 11.68 -18.61
N ASN A 932 -35.60 10.63 -19.09
CA ASN A 932 -36.01 10.46 -20.49
C ASN A 932 -37.53 10.70 -20.62
N GLN A 933 -37.97 11.50 -21.58
CA GLN A 933 -39.36 11.95 -21.75
C GLN A 933 -40.38 10.84 -22.14
N SER A 934 -40.02 9.56 -22.05
CA SER A 934 -40.98 8.47 -22.33
C SER A 934 -41.96 8.33 -21.16
N PRO A 935 -43.26 8.15 -21.40
CA PRO A 935 -44.23 7.91 -20.33
C PRO A 935 -43.85 6.63 -19.59
N THR A 936 -43.45 6.78 -18.34
CA THR A 936 -43.11 5.68 -17.45
C THR A 936 -44.35 5.35 -16.62
N GLY A 937 -44.63 4.06 -16.39
CA GLY A 937 -45.75 3.60 -15.53
C GLY A 937 -45.55 3.88 -14.04
N LEU A 938 -44.81 4.94 -13.70
CA LEU A 938 -44.42 5.32 -12.33
C LEU A 938 -45.27 6.48 -11.82
N GLU A 939 -45.73 6.32 -10.58
CA GLU A 939 -46.67 7.23 -9.93
C GLU A 939 -46.10 7.76 -8.61
N VAL A 940 -45.91 9.08 -8.50
CA VAL A 940 -45.47 9.72 -7.25
C VAL A 940 -46.70 9.98 -6.38
N LYS A 941 -46.74 9.38 -5.19
CA LYS A 941 -47.91 9.44 -4.29
C LYS A 941 -47.86 10.59 -3.29
N SER A 942 -46.68 10.92 -2.81
CA SER A 942 -46.49 12.03 -1.87
C SER A 942 -45.12 12.68 -2.06
N ILE A 943 -45.03 13.98 -1.77
CA ILE A 943 -43.79 14.75 -1.63
C ILE A 943 -43.87 15.49 -0.31
N SER A 944 -42.88 15.31 0.56
CA SER A 944 -42.79 15.98 1.87
C SER A 944 -41.51 16.78 1.97
N ILE A 945 -41.60 18.00 2.48
CA ILE A 945 -40.45 18.86 2.79
C ILE A 945 -40.18 18.73 4.29
N LEU A 946 -38.93 18.44 4.66
CA LEU A 946 -38.54 18.18 6.04
C LEU A 946 -37.32 19.02 6.43
N LYS A 947 -37.20 19.28 7.73
CA LYS A 947 -35.96 19.74 8.36
C LYS A 947 -35.43 18.66 9.30
N ALA A 948 -34.12 18.43 9.30
CA ALA A 948 -33.49 17.68 10.37
C ALA A 948 -33.60 18.47 11.67
N ASN A 949 -33.87 17.75 12.77
CA ASN A 949 -33.95 18.31 14.11
C ASN A 949 -32.57 18.65 14.67
#